data_AF-A0A9P8ZU37-F1
#
_entry.id   AF-A0A9P8ZU37-F1
#
_cell.length_a   1.000
_cell.length_b   1.000
_cell.length_c   1.000
_cell.angle_alpha   90.00
_cell.angle_beta   90.00
_cell.angle_gamma   90.00
#
_symmetry.space_group_name_H-M   'P 1'
#
loop_
_entity.id
_entity.type
_entity.pdbx_description
1 polymer ?
#
loop_
_entity_poly.entity_id
_entity_poly.type
_entity_poly.pdbx_seq_one_letter_code
_entity_poly.pdbx_strand_id
1 'polypeptide(L)'
;MATETTAQAPQLAVLDFFFPGFSMAAGIVQKYFHIDLNLYIPLVMLCGALMVTWNYSSQYFWDRVETHFMSSVDIRTDDEIYNIIMTWVANQRFSQGARRFVVNTNLNSRSWYLWRWDDESDEEDSNDESGPSNETKKKALSYTPSFGTHYFWFRGRLLLFKRNSKEQKSNFMAVSEREEISVCCFGRNPWVLKELLYEARLLYMEKDQKKTLIYRGTTRSGSAEPAWQRCMARTSRPFSTVILNEKTKQDLISDVTDYLQPSTQRWYSNRGIPYRRGYLLHGPPGTGKSSLSLALAGFFKMRIYIVSLSSITASEENLATLFAELPRRCVVLLEDIDTAGLTHTRDNGTGNNSSSAATGPEPLEPGQLTPGNGDTTNKDNNNNNSPGRLSLSGLLNILDGVASQEGRVLIMTTNHVEKLDKALIRPGRVDMIVEFGRADSGMTAAIFRAIFARLDGDEAPPSSSPSSLSSSSSMATREAAEKLVDPEVLKRLAREEERRQKEDDERVEAMALEFAAKIPSHEFSPAELQGHLLRHKRDPRAAIDKAEEFVEQTRRDRKDKELKEAEDRRKAAEKKAKDDEKKSKEEAEAKKKTDEAKAKEEKKERRKKAKKEEQRKKRKESKKSGSGSDSDSSSSDGSSDAEVEKKETAESSKADDKPAPDTDITVIKSKHEKKDSGYGTPTSVEV
;
A
#
# COMPACT_ATOMS: atom_id res chain seq x y z
N MET A 1 -26.85 76.82 -50.99
CA MET A 1 -27.64 75.66 -51.46
C MET A 1 -26.99 75.14 -52.73
N ALA A 2 -26.86 73.84 -52.98
CA ALA A 2 -27.23 72.69 -52.15
C ALA A 2 -26.01 71.77 -51.95
N THR A 3 -25.94 71.07 -50.82
CA THR A 3 -24.98 69.96 -50.63
C THR A 3 -25.55 68.72 -51.31
N GLU A 4 -24.98 68.33 -52.45
CA GLU A 4 -25.33 67.07 -53.11
C GLU A 4 -25.13 65.91 -52.12
N THR A 5 -26.24 65.30 -51.72
CA THR A 5 -26.22 64.21 -50.75
C THR A 5 -25.93 62.93 -51.50
N THR A 6 -24.65 62.68 -51.78
CA THR A 6 -24.18 61.42 -52.39
C THR A 6 -24.73 60.26 -51.57
N ALA A 7 -25.67 59.51 -52.15
CA ALA A 7 -26.34 58.43 -51.47
C ALA A 7 -25.31 57.39 -51.01
N GLN A 8 -25.12 57.26 -49.70
CA GLN A 8 -24.23 56.24 -49.14
C GLN A 8 -24.73 54.87 -49.59
N ALA A 9 -23.86 54.11 -50.26
CA ALA A 9 -24.20 52.75 -50.69
C ALA A 9 -24.65 51.94 -49.47
N PRO A 10 -25.78 51.21 -49.52
CA PRO A 10 -26.37 50.59 -48.32
C PRO A 10 -25.45 49.59 -47.63
N GLN A 11 -24.47 49.05 -48.35
CA GLN A 11 -23.40 48.20 -47.83
C GLN A 11 -22.52 48.91 -46.78
N LEU A 12 -22.23 50.20 -46.95
CA LEU A 12 -21.43 50.99 -45.99
C LEU A 12 -22.21 51.25 -44.70
N ALA A 13 -23.52 51.52 -44.79
CA ALA A 13 -24.37 51.74 -43.61
C ALA A 13 -24.51 50.48 -42.75
N VAL A 14 -24.56 49.30 -43.37
CA VAL A 14 -24.54 48.01 -42.64
C VAL A 14 -23.19 47.77 -41.95
N LEU A 15 -22.08 48.18 -42.56
CA LEU A 15 -20.75 48.05 -41.94
C LEU A 15 -20.54 49.04 -40.79
N ASP A 16 -21.04 50.27 -40.89
CA ASP A 16 -21.00 51.27 -39.80
C ASP A 16 -21.82 50.83 -38.57
N PHE A 17 -22.85 49.99 -38.76
CA PHE A 17 -23.62 49.38 -37.65
C PHE A 17 -22.80 48.35 -36.86
N PHE A 18 -21.95 47.56 -37.52
CA PHE A 18 -21.06 46.60 -36.86
C PHE A 18 -19.73 47.22 -36.39
N PHE A 19 -19.27 48.28 -37.07
CA PHE A 19 -17.99 48.96 -36.81
C PHE A 19 -18.18 50.50 -36.87
N PRO A 20 -18.63 51.15 -35.79
CA PRO A 20 -18.96 52.57 -35.80
C PRO A 20 -17.79 53.47 -36.21
N GLY A 21 -17.99 54.29 -37.26
CA GLY A 21 -16.97 55.20 -37.81
C GLY A 21 -16.20 54.61 -39.01
N PHE A 22 -16.52 53.39 -39.43
CA PHE A 22 -16.01 52.78 -40.66
C PHE A 22 -16.30 53.63 -41.91
N SER A 23 -17.45 54.32 -41.97
CA SER A 23 -17.78 55.22 -43.10
C SER A 23 -16.81 56.40 -43.23
N MET A 24 -16.41 57.02 -42.11
CA MET A 24 -15.40 58.07 -42.09
C MET A 24 -14.00 57.54 -42.48
N ALA A 25 -13.61 56.38 -41.95
CA ALA A 25 -12.34 55.74 -42.29
C ALA A 25 -12.25 55.40 -43.78
N ALA A 26 -13.31 54.80 -44.35
CA ALA A 26 -13.40 54.50 -45.78
C ALA A 26 -13.29 55.76 -46.65
N GLY A 27 -13.99 56.84 -46.30
CA GLY A 27 -13.90 58.12 -47.00
C GLY A 27 -12.51 58.76 -46.97
N ILE A 28 -11.77 58.62 -45.87
CA ILE A 28 -10.38 59.06 -45.77
C ILE A 28 -9.48 58.21 -46.68
N VAL A 29 -9.60 56.88 -46.63
CA VAL A 29 -8.75 55.99 -47.46
C VAL A 29 -9.02 56.19 -48.95
N GLN A 30 -10.28 56.31 -49.37
CA GLN A 30 -10.63 56.59 -50.77
C GLN A 30 -10.05 57.94 -51.23
N LYS A 31 -10.09 58.97 -50.38
CA LYS A 31 -9.58 60.32 -50.70
C LYS A 31 -8.04 60.41 -50.78
N TYR A 32 -7.31 59.65 -49.96
CA TYR A 32 -5.84 59.74 -49.88
C TYR A 32 -5.09 58.66 -50.67
N PHE A 33 -5.69 57.50 -50.92
CA PHE A 33 -5.07 56.38 -51.63
C PHE A 33 -5.71 56.05 -52.98
N HIS A 34 -6.83 56.71 -53.34
CA HIS A 34 -7.60 56.45 -54.57
C HIS A 34 -8.06 54.98 -54.73
N ILE A 35 -8.27 54.27 -53.60
CA ILE A 35 -8.78 52.90 -53.57
C ILE A 35 -10.29 52.92 -53.32
N ASP A 36 -11.08 52.48 -54.29
CA ASP A 36 -12.54 52.35 -54.14
C ASP A 36 -12.89 51.12 -53.28
N LEU A 37 -12.96 51.31 -51.96
CA LEU A 37 -13.27 50.22 -51.02
C LEU A 37 -14.59 49.51 -51.34
N ASN A 38 -15.56 50.17 -51.97
CA ASN A 38 -16.83 49.56 -52.40
C ASN A 38 -16.65 48.37 -53.36
N LEU A 39 -15.55 48.30 -54.11
CA LEU A 39 -15.23 47.14 -54.96
C LEU A 39 -14.56 46.00 -54.18
N TYR A 40 -13.73 46.35 -53.19
CA TYR A 40 -12.93 45.38 -52.43
C TYR A 40 -13.65 44.82 -51.20
N ILE A 41 -14.55 45.58 -50.57
CA ILE A 41 -15.34 45.17 -49.41
C ILE A 41 -16.16 43.90 -49.71
N PRO A 42 -16.95 43.80 -50.81
CA PRO A 42 -17.67 42.58 -51.14
C PRO A 42 -16.74 41.38 -51.38
N LEU A 43 -15.55 41.61 -51.95
CA LEU A 43 -14.56 40.57 -52.20
C LEU A 43 -13.92 40.07 -50.90
N VAL A 44 -13.58 40.96 -49.96
CA VAL A 44 -13.08 40.60 -48.62
C VAL A 44 -14.15 39.86 -47.82
N MET A 45 -15.40 40.32 -47.87
CA MET A 45 -16.55 39.63 -47.25
C MET A 45 -16.78 38.24 -47.86
N LEU A 46 -16.65 38.09 -49.19
CA LEU A 46 -16.73 36.79 -49.86
C LEU A 46 -15.58 35.86 -49.46
N CYS A 47 -14.34 36.36 -49.42
CA CYS A 47 -13.19 35.58 -48.95
C CYS A 47 -13.33 35.17 -47.48
N GLY A 48 -13.85 36.05 -46.61
CA GLY A 48 -14.16 35.73 -45.22
C GLY A 48 -15.25 34.67 -45.09
N ALA A 49 -16.34 34.81 -45.84
CA ALA A 49 -17.43 33.82 -45.89
C ALA A 49 -16.94 32.45 -46.42
N LEU A 50 -16.10 32.43 -47.45
CA LEU A 50 -15.47 31.22 -47.97
C LEU A 50 -14.52 30.59 -46.95
N MET A 51 -13.72 31.37 -46.22
CA MET A 51 -12.82 30.87 -45.17
C MET A 51 -13.59 30.27 -43.99
N VAL A 52 -14.67 30.91 -43.53
CA VAL A 52 -15.56 30.38 -42.49
C VAL A 52 -16.27 29.11 -42.97
N THR A 53 -16.80 29.13 -44.19
CA THR A 53 -17.48 27.96 -44.80
C THR A 53 -16.52 26.79 -44.98
N TRP A 54 -15.29 27.04 -45.41
CA TRP A 54 -14.24 26.03 -45.54
C TRP A 54 -13.86 25.44 -44.19
N ASN A 55 -13.62 26.27 -43.17
CA ASN A 55 -13.28 25.80 -41.82
C ASN A 55 -14.39 24.93 -41.23
N TYR A 56 -15.66 25.36 -41.35
CA TYR A 56 -16.81 24.58 -40.90
C TYR A 56 -16.97 23.27 -41.68
N SER A 57 -16.91 23.33 -43.01
CA SER A 57 -17.06 22.14 -43.87
C SER A 57 -15.93 21.14 -43.69
N SER A 58 -14.70 21.61 -43.48
CA SER A 58 -13.52 20.79 -43.17
C SER A 58 -13.67 20.11 -41.81
N GLN A 59 -14.06 20.85 -40.76
CA GLN A 59 -14.34 20.26 -39.44
C GLN A 59 -15.45 19.19 -39.51
N TYR A 60 -16.57 19.50 -40.15
CA TYR A 60 -17.70 18.58 -40.35
C TYR A 60 -17.33 17.34 -41.18
N PHE A 61 -16.46 17.50 -42.18
CA PHE A 61 -15.94 16.39 -42.97
C PHE A 61 -15.03 15.48 -42.13
N TRP A 62 -14.06 16.05 -41.40
CA TRP A 62 -13.13 15.27 -40.57
C TRP A 62 -13.86 14.56 -39.41
N ASP A 63 -14.84 15.21 -38.79
CA ASP A 63 -15.74 14.61 -37.79
C ASP A 63 -16.48 13.37 -38.35
N ARG A 64 -16.99 13.45 -39.59
CA ARG A 64 -17.61 12.31 -40.29
C ARG A 64 -16.62 11.23 -40.71
N VAL A 65 -15.39 11.59 -41.10
CA VAL A 65 -14.33 10.62 -41.39
C VAL A 65 -13.95 9.86 -40.12
N GLU A 66 -13.73 10.57 -39.01
CA GLU A 66 -13.38 9.95 -37.73
C GLU A 66 -14.52 9.06 -37.20
N THR A 67 -15.77 9.53 -37.26
CA THR A 67 -16.96 8.80 -36.75
C THR A 67 -17.36 7.59 -37.61
N HIS A 68 -17.13 7.60 -38.93
CA HIS A 68 -17.68 6.57 -39.84
C HIS A 68 -16.65 5.81 -40.69
N PHE A 69 -15.40 6.26 -40.75
CA PHE A 69 -14.35 5.65 -41.59
C PHE A 69 -13.05 5.33 -40.83
N MET A 70 -12.90 5.78 -39.58
CA MET A 70 -11.81 5.39 -38.70
C MET A 70 -12.32 4.47 -37.59
N SER A 71 -11.40 3.70 -37.01
CA SER A 71 -11.58 3.07 -35.71
C SER A 71 -10.75 3.85 -34.69
N SER A 72 -11.29 4.17 -33.52
CA SER A 72 -10.54 4.75 -32.40
C SER A 72 -10.50 3.78 -31.20
N VAL A 73 -9.53 3.97 -30.32
CA VAL A 73 -9.56 3.45 -28.96
C VAL A 73 -9.07 4.53 -27.99
N ASP A 74 -9.91 4.84 -27.01
CA ASP A 74 -9.64 5.85 -25.98
C ASP A 74 -9.07 5.19 -24.71
N ILE A 75 -8.04 5.81 -24.15
CA ILE A 75 -7.19 5.24 -23.10
C ILE A 75 -7.35 6.04 -21.82
N ARG A 76 -7.82 5.34 -20.78
CA ARG A 76 -8.03 5.90 -19.44
C ARG A 76 -6.70 6.18 -18.74
N THR A 77 -6.57 7.37 -18.17
CA THR A 77 -5.40 7.83 -17.40
C THR A 77 -5.37 7.33 -15.96
N ASP A 78 -6.47 6.78 -15.46
CA ASP A 78 -6.63 6.20 -14.13
C ASP A 78 -6.43 4.67 -14.09
N ASP A 79 -5.92 4.08 -15.19
CA ASP A 79 -5.78 2.63 -15.41
C ASP A 79 -4.32 2.26 -15.83
N GLU A 80 -3.86 1.06 -15.50
CA GLU A 80 -2.50 0.53 -15.78
C GLU A 80 -2.19 0.56 -17.29
N ILE A 81 -3.21 0.48 -18.14
CA ILE A 81 -3.11 0.56 -19.60
C ILE A 81 -2.50 1.88 -20.11
N TYR A 82 -2.62 2.99 -19.38
CA TYR A 82 -1.89 4.24 -19.71
C TYR A 82 -0.38 4.01 -19.65
N ASN A 83 0.10 3.40 -18.56
CA ASN A 83 1.53 3.14 -18.34
C ASN A 83 2.07 2.21 -19.43
N ILE A 84 1.35 1.12 -19.72
CA ILE A 84 1.66 0.14 -20.77
C ILE A 84 1.89 0.82 -22.13
N ILE A 85 0.93 1.66 -22.55
CA ILE A 85 0.98 2.31 -23.86
C ILE A 85 2.05 3.40 -23.89
N MET A 86 2.20 4.19 -22.82
CA MET A 86 3.24 5.23 -22.77
C MET A 86 4.65 4.64 -22.80
N THR A 87 4.88 3.48 -22.16
CA THR A 87 6.14 2.72 -22.30
C THR A 87 6.36 2.22 -23.72
N TRP A 88 5.36 1.60 -24.36
CA TRP A 88 5.48 1.16 -25.76
C TRP A 88 5.75 2.33 -26.71
N VAL A 89 5.07 3.47 -26.53
CA VAL A 89 5.22 4.69 -27.34
C VAL A 89 6.60 5.31 -27.18
N ALA A 90 7.16 5.39 -25.96
CA ALA A 90 8.50 5.95 -25.73
C ALA A 90 9.60 5.12 -26.42
N ASN A 91 9.38 3.81 -26.56
CA ASN A 91 10.27 2.91 -27.30
C ASN A 91 10.09 2.98 -28.83
N GLN A 92 9.08 3.69 -29.35
CA GLN A 92 8.89 3.85 -30.80
C GLN A 92 9.77 4.94 -31.40
N ARG A 93 10.29 4.64 -32.61
CA ARG A 93 11.08 5.57 -33.43
C ARG A 93 10.37 6.91 -33.68
N PHE A 94 9.04 6.94 -33.75
CA PHE A 94 8.28 8.18 -33.96
C PHE A 94 8.27 9.10 -32.72
N SER A 95 8.40 8.55 -31.51
CA SER A 95 8.55 9.34 -30.27
C SER A 95 9.98 9.87 -30.15
N GLN A 96 10.96 9.00 -30.35
CA GLN A 96 12.38 9.34 -30.27
C GLN A 96 12.82 10.35 -31.34
N GLY A 97 12.22 10.28 -32.54
CA GLY A 97 12.41 11.25 -33.62
C GLY A 97 11.48 12.47 -33.58
N ALA A 98 10.64 12.64 -32.55
CA ALA A 98 9.70 13.75 -32.48
C ALA A 98 10.42 15.09 -32.29
N ARG A 99 10.10 16.10 -33.12
CA ARG A 99 10.65 17.47 -32.96
C ARG A 99 10.11 18.21 -31.73
N ARG A 100 9.04 17.69 -31.10
CA ARG A 100 8.46 18.22 -29.87
C ARG A 100 8.06 17.05 -28.98
N PHE A 101 8.77 16.89 -27.87
CA PHE A 101 8.61 15.78 -26.93
C PHE A 101 8.45 16.31 -25.49
N VAL A 102 8.00 15.43 -24.60
CA VAL A 102 7.95 15.63 -23.14
C VAL A 102 8.88 14.59 -22.53
N VAL A 103 9.85 15.07 -21.75
CA VAL A 103 10.82 14.24 -21.02
C VAL A 103 10.23 13.86 -19.68
N ASN A 104 10.19 12.56 -19.40
CA ASN A 104 9.74 12.00 -18.12
C ASN A 104 10.90 11.23 -17.46
N THR A 105 11.01 11.30 -16.12
CA THR A 105 11.90 10.43 -15.32
C THR A 105 11.22 9.13 -14.89
N ASN A 106 9.89 9.05 -14.97
CA ASN A 106 9.07 7.85 -14.83
C ASN A 106 7.80 8.04 -15.68
N LEU A 107 7.33 6.99 -16.37
CA LEU A 107 6.13 7.06 -17.22
C LEU A 107 4.83 6.64 -16.51
N ASN A 108 4.89 6.18 -15.26
CA ASN A 108 3.69 5.90 -14.49
C ASN A 108 2.80 7.15 -14.38
N SER A 109 1.48 6.95 -14.40
CA SER A 109 0.47 8.01 -14.47
C SER A 109 0.74 9.19 -13.50
N ARG A 110 0.46 10.42 -13.97
CA ARG A 110 0.64 11.72 -13.28
C ARG A 110 -0.25 11.90 -12.02
N SER A 111 -0.82 10.80 -11.51
CA SER A 111 -1.43 10.64 -10.19
C SER A 111 -0.44 11.02 -9.09
N TRP A 112 -0.43 12.29 -8.67
CA TRP A 112 0.58 12.88 -7.76
C TRP A 112 0.71 12.20 -6.39
N TYR A 113 -0.28 11.39 -5.99
CA TYR A 113 -0.26 10.57 -4.77
C TYR A 113 0.59 9.28 -4.89
N LEU A 114 0.94 8.84 -6.11
CA LEU A 114 1.70 7.61 -6.37
C LEU A 114 3.23 7.79 -6.27
N TRP A 115 3.72 9.03 -6.14
CA TRP A 115 5.14 9.42 -6.32
C TRP A 115 5.98 9.45 -5.03
N ARG A 116 5.41 9.05 -3.89
CA ARG A 116 6.05 9.27 -2.56
C ARG A 116 7.07 8.18 -2.15
N TRP A 117 7.16 7.10 -2.90
CA TRP A 117 8.05 5.97 -2.63
C TRP A 117 8.75 5.62 -3.95
N ASP A 118 10.05 5.88 -4.03
CA ASP A 118 10.83 5.65 -5.25
C ASP A 118 10.96 4.14 -5.58
N ASP A 119 10.74 3.79 -6.84
CA ASP A 119 11.22 2.53 -7.41
C ASP A 119 12.74 2.70 -7.74
N GLU A 120 13.57 2.96 -6.72
CA GLU A 120 15.05 2.95 -6.84
C GLU A 120 15.57 1.61 -7.41
N SER A 121 14.80 0.53 -7.24
CA SER A 121 15.04 -0.81 -7.78
C SER A 121 14.87 -0.97 -9.29
N ASP A 122 14.53 0.10 -10.03
CA ASP A 122 14.47 0.04 -11.50
C ASP A 122 15.83 0.30 -12.19
N GLU A 123 16.88 0.61 -11.41
CA GLU A 123 18.22 1.00 -11.92
C GLU A 123 19.24 -0.15 -12.07
N GLU A 124 18.84 -1.42 -11.89
CA GLU A 124 19.76 -2.58 -11.97
C GLU A 124 20.00 -3.13 -13.39
N ASP A 125 19.09 -2.91 -14.36
CA ASP A 125 19.06 -3.66 -15.64
C ASP A 125 19.81 -3.03 -16.85
N SER A 126 20.59 -1.95 -16.66
CA SER A 126 21.40 -1.34 -17.76
C SER A 126 22.89 -1.64 -17.59
N ASN A 127 23.38 -2.67 -18.30
CA ASN A 127 24.79 -3.05 -18.37
C ASN A 127 25.62 -2.10 -19.27
N ASP A 128 25.77 -0.84 -18.86
CA ASP A 128 26.84 0.03 -19.38
C ASP A 128 28.02 0.04 -18.39
N GLU A 129 29.09 -0.61 -18.81
CA GLU A 129 30.28 -0.95 -18.01
C GLU A 129 31.32 0.17 -18.05
N SER A 130 31.33 1.09 -17.07
CA SER A 130 32.44 2.06 -16.96
C SER A 130 32.64 2.72 -15.58
N GLY A 131 33.53 2.12 -14.78
CA GLY A 131 34.38 2.83 -13.81
C GLY A 131 33.82 3.13 -12.40
N PRO A 132 34.68 3.23 -11.37
CA PRO A 132 34.29 3.58 -9.99
C PRO A 132 34.24 5.10 -9.78
N SER A 133 33.47 5.84 -10.57
CA SER A 133 33.06 7.20 -10.22
C SER A 133 31.79 7.14 -9.37
N ASN A 134 31.73 7.92 -8.28
CA ASN A 134 30.56 7.98 -7.41
C ASN A 134 29.47 8.91 -7.99
N GLU A 135 29.24 8.83 -9.30
CA GLU A 135 28.07 9.45 -9.92
C GLU A 135 26.83 8.62 -9.58
N THR A 136 25.87 9.21 -8.90
CA THR A 136 24.55 8.61 -8.73
C THR A 136 23.98 8.30 -10.11
N LYS A 137 23.55 7.04 -10.31
CA LYS A 137 22.93 6.58 -11.56
C LYS A 137 21.81 7.56 -11.94
N LYS A 138 21.90 8.12 -13.15
CA LYS A 138 21.00 9.18 -13.61
C LYS A 138 19.73 8.51 -14.14
N LYS A 139 18.62 8.63 -13.40
CA LYS A 139 17.29 8.09 -13.75
C LYS A 139 17.00 8.23 -15.25
N ALA A 140 16.79 7.10 -15.93
CA ALA A 140 16.76 7.02 -17.38
C ALA A 140 15.67 7.92 -17.98
N LEU A 141 16.09 8.90 -18.80
CA LEU A 141 15.19 9.87 -19.40
C LEU A 141 14.34 9.22 -20.49
N SER A 142 13.03 9.28 -20.31
CA SER A 142 12.05 8.67 -21.21
C SER A 142 11.37 9.74 -22.06
N TYR A 143 11.54 9.63 -23.38
CA TYR A 143 11.05 10.62 -24.35
C TYR A 143 9.67 10.22 -24.87
N THR A 144 8.66 11.04 -24.57
CA THR A 144 7.26 10.83 -24.99
C THR A 144 6.82 11.92 -25.97
N PRO A 145 5.90 11.67 -26.92
CA PRO A 145 5.44 12.71 -27.83
C PRO A 145 4.66 13.79 -27.05
N SER A 146 4.79 15.06 -27.48
CA SER A 146 4.06 16.16 -26.83
C SER A 146 2.55 16.05 -26.99
N PHE A 147 1.80 16.89 -26.28
CA PHE A 147 0.40 17.14 -26.62
C PHE A 147 0.24 17.52 -28.10
N GLY A 148 -0.84 17.03 -28.72
CA GLY A 148 -1.10 17.14 -30.15
C GLY A 148 -1.46 15.80 -30.79
N THR A 149 -1.31 15.74 -32.12
CA THR A 149 -1.67 14.59 -32.96
C THR A 149 -0.45 14.14 -33.75
N HIS A 150 -0.09 12.86 -33.64
CA HIS A 150 1.14 12.29 -34.20
C HIS A 150 0.80 11.10 -35.09
N TYR A 151 1.54 10.95 -36.20
CA TYR A 151 1.29 9.93 -37.22
C TYR A 151 2.42 8.91 -37.23
N PHE A 152 2.10 7.62 -37.25
CA PHE A 152 3.10 6.55 -37.29
C PHE A 152 2.61 5.36 -38.12
N TRP A 153 3.55 4.56 -38.60
CA TRP A 153 3.24 3.33 -39.35
C TRP A 153 3.32 2.12 -38.44
N PHE A 154 2.26 1.29 -38.44
CA PHE A 154 2.22 0.01 -37.75
C PHE A 154 1.70 -1.05 -38.72
N ARG A 155 2.49 -2.12 -38.94
CA ARG A 155 2.14 -3.26 -39.80
C ARG A 155 1.58 -2.85 -41.18
N GLY A 156 2.23 -1.87 -41.81
CA GLY A 156 1.86 -1.35 -43.14
C GLY A 156 0.65 -0.41 -43.17
N ARG A 157 0.09 -0.02 -42.01
CA ARG A 157 -1.03 0.94 -41.91
C ARG A 157 -0.60 2.21 -41.20
N LEU A 158 -1.20 3.34 -41.60
CA LEU A 158 -1.01 4.62 -40.92
C LEU A 158 -1.97 4.70 -39.72
N LEU A 159 -1.39 4.85 -38.53
CA LEU A 159 -2.08 5.04 -37.26
C LEU A 159 -1.82 6.45 -36.73
N LEU A 160 -2.73 6.89 -35.86
CA LEU A 160 -2.83 8.23 -35.33
C LEU A 160 -2.78 8.17 -33.80
N PHE A 161 -1.77 8.75 -33.18
CA PHE A 161 -1.67 8.92 -31.73
C PHE A 161 -2.08 10.35 -31.36
N LYS A 162 -3.26 10.53 -30.76
CA LYS A 162 -3.73 11.80 -30.20
C LYS A 162 -3.43 11.82 -28.71
N ARG A 163 -2.83 12.90 -28.21
CA ARG A 163 -2.61 13.18 -26.78
C ARG A 163 -3.11 14.59 -26.48
N ASN A 164 -4.28 14.68 -25.87
CA ASN A 164 -4.91 15.93 -25.47
C ASN A 164 -4.69 16.19 -23.97
N SER A 165 -4.72 17.46 -23.56
CA SER A 165 -4.86 17.85 -22.15
C SER A 165 -6.17 18.64 -21.99
N LYS A 166 -7.01 18.20 -21.06
CA LYS A 166 -8.22 18.89 -20.64
C LYS A 166 -7.95 19.62 -19.34
N GLU A 167 -7.65 20.92 -19.45
CA GLU A 167 -7.59 21.84 -18.30
C GLU A 167 -9.00 22.05 -17.72
N GLN A 168 -9.33 21.41 -16.60
CA GLN A 168 -10.55 21.76 -15.85
C GLN A 168 -10.27 22.92 -14.90
N LYS A 169 -10.53 24.14 -15.37
CA LYS A 169 -10.45 25.37 -14.57
C LYS A 169 -11.62 25.44 -13.59
N SER A 170 -11.36 25.03 -12.35
CA SER A 170 -12.21 25.37 -11.20
C SER A 170 -11.85 26.76 -10.69
N ASN A 171 -12.85 27.56 -10.30
CA ASN A 171 -12.70 29.00 -10.04
C ASN A 171 -11.82 29.38 -8.82
N PHE A 172 -11.29 28.40 -8.07
CA PHE A 172 -10.46 28.65 -6.88
C PHE A 172 -9.15 27.85 -6.81
N MET A 173 -8.92 26.89 -7.72
CA MET A 173 -7.66 26.16 -7.89
C MET A 173 -7.62 25.44 -9.23
N ALA A 174 -6.41 25.19 -9.77
CA ALA A 174 -6.20 24.33 -10.93
C ALA A 174 -6.40 22.84 -10.57
N VAL A 175 -7.66 22.41 -10.45
CA VAL A 175 -8.03 21.05 -10.02
C VAL A 175 -7.87 20.06 -11.18
N SER A 176 -6.65 19.55 -11.33
CA SER A 176 -6.21 18.50 -12.25
C SER A 176 -6.18 18.89 -13.74
N GLU A 177 -4.98 18.84 -14.32
CA GLU A 177 -4.83 18.45 -15.73
C GLU A 177 -5.40 17.03 -15.89
N ARG A 178 -6.30 16.80 -16.84
CA ARG A 178 -6.67 15.44 -17.28
C ARG A 178 -6.10 15.23 -18.67
N GLU A 179 -5.04 14.42 -18.77
CA GLU A 179 -4.61 13.91 -20.07
C GLU A 179 -5.66 12.94 -20.62
N GLU A 180 -5.78 12.90 -21.94
CA GLU A 180 -6.64 12.00 -22.69
C GLU A 180 -5.84 11.52 -23.91
N ILE A 181 -5.73 10.20 -24.06
CA ILE A 181 -4.98 9.57 -25.15
C ILE A 181 -5.94 8.73 -25.99
N SER A 182 -5.89 8.92 -27.30
CA SER A 182 -6.67 8.15 -28.26
C SER A 182 -5.75 7.63 -29.36
N VAL A 183 -5.88 6.35 -29.72
CA VAL A 183 -5.18 5.78 -30.89
C VAL A 183 -6.22 5.46 -31.96
N CYS A 184 -6.11 6.11 -33.12
CA CYS A 184 -7.02 5.90 -34.24
C CYS A 184 -6.31 5.21 -35.42
N CYS A 185 -7.03 4.37 -36.15
CA CYS A 185 -6.59 3.71 -37.37
C CYS A 185 -7.59 4.00 -38.49
N PHE A 186 -7.11 4.21 -39.72
CA PHE A 186 -8.02 4.31 -40.87
C PHE A 186 -8.64 2.94 -41.19
N GLY A 187 -9.94 2.92 -41.49
CA GLY A 187 -10.74 1.71 -41.72
C GLY A 187 -11.60 1.30 -40.52
N ARG A 188 -12.66 0.52 -40.81
CA ARG A 188 -13.71 0.11 -39.86
C ARG A 188 -13.39 -1.12 -39.00
N ASN A 189 -12.17 -1.66 -39.10
CA ASN A 189 -11.78 -2.85 -38.35
C ASN A 189 -10.77 -2.50 -37.24
N PRO A 190 -11.18 -2.49 -35.95
CA PRO A 190 -10.31 -2.14 -34.83
C PRO A 190 -9.30 -3.24 -34.45
N TRP A 191 -9.27 -4.37 -35.16
CA TRP A 191 -8.36 -5.49 -34.85
C TRP A 191 -6.88 -5.07 -34.79
N VAL A 192 -6.44 -4.15 -35.66
CA VAL A 192 -5.05 -3.63 -35.65
C VAL A 192 -4.75 -2.77 -34.41
N LEU A 193 -5.75 -2.06 -33.87
CA LEU A 193 -5.62 -1.36 -32.58
C LEU A 193 -5.53 -2.37 -31.43
N LYS A 194 -6.38 -3.41 -31.44
CA LYS A 194 -6.31 -4.50 -30.44
C LYS A 194 -4.97 -5.24 -30.48
N GLU A 195 -4.40 -5.45 -31.67
CA GLU A 195 -3.09 -6.06 -31.85
C GLU A 195 -1.95 -5.17 -31.33
N LEU A 196 -1.97 -3.86 -31.60
CA LEU A 196 -1.02 -2.90 -31.01
C LEU A 196 -1.10 -2.89 -29.48
N LEU A 197 -2.31 -2.89 -28.90
CA LEU A 197 -2.52 -2.94 -27.45
C LEU A 197 -2.00 -4.26 -26.84
N TYR A 198 -2.14 -5.37 -27.55
CA TYR A 198 -1.60 -6.67 -27.13
C TYR A 198 -0.06 -6.68 -27.18
N GLU A 199 0.53 -6.13 -28.24
CA GLU A 199 1.99 -5.99 -28.39
C GLU A 199 2.59 -5.07 -27.31
N ALA A 200 1.96 -3.92 -27.04
CA ALA A 200 2.34 -3.01 -25.96
C ALA A 200 2.27 -3.70 -24.59
N ARG A 201 1.21 -4.48 -24.34
CA ARG A 201 1.08 -5.29 -23.11
C ARG A 201 2.18 -6.34 -22.99
N LEU A 202 2.52 -7.04 -24.07
CA LEU A 202 3.61 -8.04 -24.05
C LEU A 202 4.96 -7.39 -23.70
N LEU A 203 5.30 -6.27 -24.34
CA LEU A 203 6.53 -5.51 -24.05
C LEU A 203 6.59 -5.03 -22.58
N TYR A 204 5.47 -4.54 -22.04
CA TYR A 204 5.42 -4.14 -20.63
C TYR A 204 5.55 -5.34 -19.67
N MET A 205 4.89 -6.46 -19.99
CA MET A 205 5.01 -7.71 -19.23
C MET A 205 6.40 -8.34 -19.34
N GLU A 206 7.15 -8.09 -20.41
CA GLU A 206 8.54 -8.56 -20.58
C GLU A 206 9.50 -7.83 -19.63
N LYS A 207 9.37 -6.50 -19.49
CA LYS A 207 10.14 -5.72 -18.50
C LYS A 207 9.92 -6.26 -17.07
N ASP A 208 8.67 -6.48 -16.69
CA ASP A 208 8.32 -7.00 -15.37
C ASP A 208 8.64 -8.51 -15.22
N GLN A 209 8.88 -9.27 -16.30
CA GLN A 209 9.03 -10.74 -16.24
C GLN A 209 10.25 -11.23 -15.43
N LYS A 210 11.27 -10.37 -15.30
CA LYS A 210 12.48 -10.63 -14.50
C LYS A 210 12.32 -10.21 -13.03
N LYS A 211 11.27 -9.44 -12.69
CA LYS A 211 11.09 -8.79 -11.39
C LYS A 211 9.93 -9.38 -10.60
N THR A 212 10.16 -9.59 -9.30
CA THR A 212 9.10 -9.94 -8.34
C THR A 212 8.49 -8.64 -7.83
N LEU A 213 7.23 -8.38 -8.20
CA LEU A 213 6.48 -7.21 -7.75
C LEU A 213 6.01 -7.40 -6.30
N ILE A 214 6.44 -6.50 -5.42
CA ILE A 214 6.13 -6.53 -3.98
C ILE A 214 5.11 -5.45 -3.65
N TYR A 215 3.95 -5.89 -3.14
CA TYR A 215 2.88 -5.04 -2.63
C TYR A 215 2.83 -5.10 -1.10
N ARG A 216 2.44 -4.01 -0.46
CA ARG A 216 2.20 -3.95 1.00
C ARG A 216 0.83 -3.36 1.28
N GLY A 217 0.11 -3.95 2.22
CA GLY A 217 -1.18 -3.43 2.70
C GLY A 217 -0.95 -2.18 3.53
N THR A 218 -1.58 -1.06 3.16
CA THR A 218 -1.41 0.24 3.85
C THR A 218 -2.70 1.05 3.81
N THR A 219 -2.90 1.93 4.79
CA THR A 219 -4.00 2.92 4.77
C THR A 219 -3.61 4.09 3.88
N ARG A 220 -4.36 4.35 2.80
CA ARG A 220 -4.03 5.43 1.86
C ARG A 220 -4.20 6.79 2.54
N SER A 221 -3.16 7.61 2.57
CA SER A 221 -3.19 8.94 3.19
C SER A 221 -4.32 9.80 2.60
N GLY A 222 -5.34 10.09 3.40
CA GLY A 222 -6.53 10.85 3.00
C GLY A 222 -7.83 10.04 2.84
N SER A 223 -7.79 8.70 2.92
CA SER A 223 -9.00 7.86 3.00
C SER A 223 -8.88 6.81 4.10
N ALA A 224 -9.97 6.52 4.82
CA ALA A 224 -9.96 5.50 5.87
C ALA A 224 -9.75 4.07 5.34
N GLU A 225 -10.07 3.84 4.07
CA GLU A 225 -9.94 2.55 3.40
C GLU A 225 -8.46 2.14 3.22
N PRO A 226 -8.10 0.89 3.55
CA PRO A 226 -6.80 0.33 3.20
C PRO A 226 -6.75 -0.05 1.72
N ALA A 227 -5.56 -0.05 1.15
CA ALA A 227 -5.32 -0.47 -0.24
C ALA A 227 -3.95 -1.14 -0.39
N TRP A 228 -3.79 -1.92 -1.45
CA TRP A 228 -2.50 -2.52 -1.81
C TRP A 228 -1.61 -1.54 -2.58
N GLN A 229 -0.58 -1.01 -1.91
CA GLN A 229 0.43 -0.18 -2.56
C GLN A 229 1.58 -1.06 -3.11
N ARG A 230 1.96 -0.89 -4.39
CA ARG A 230 3.25 -1.38 -4.93
C ARG A 230 4.37 -0.65 -4.20
N CYS A 231 5.23 -1.37 -3.50
CA CYS A 231 6.33 -0.79 -2.72
C CYS A 231 7.70 -0.88 -3.41
N MET A 232 7.93 -1.89 -4.23
CA MET A 232 9.18 -2.10 -4.98
C MET A 232 9.04 -3.25 -5.98
N ALA A 233 9.81 -3.22 -7.06
CA ALA A 233 10.02 -4.35 -7.96
C ALA A 233 11.47 -4.85 -7.85
N ARG A 234 11.70 -5.99 -7.20
CA ARG A 234 13.06 -6.56 -7.05
C ARG A 234 13.37 -7.58 -8.14
N THR A 235 14.62 -7.66 -8.57
CA THR A 235 15.14 -8.77 -9.37
C THR A 235 14.80 -10.11 -8.71
N SER A 236 14.29 -11.07 -9.50
CA SER A 236 13.78 -12.35 -8.98
C SER A 236 14.92 -13.22 -8.41
N ARG A 237 15.07 -13.26 -7.08
CA ARG A 237 16.09 -14.09 -6.41
C ARG A 237 15.97 -15.56 -6.87
N PRO A 238 16.98 -16.13 -7.56
CA PRO A 238 16.90 -17.50 -8.05
C PRO A 238 16.88 -18.49 -6.88
N PHE A 239 15.99 -19.48 -6.96
CA PHE A 239 15.68 -20.41 -5.87
C PHE A 239 16.86 -21.31 -5.47
N SER A 240 17.86 -21.46 -6.35
CA SER A 240 19.16 -22.06 -6.04
C SER A 240 19.83 -21.39 -4.84
N THR A 241 19.85 -20.05 -4.78
CA THR A 241 20.50 -19.25 -3.73
C THR A 241 19.82 -19.33 -2.36
N VAL A 242 18.69 -20.05 -2.22
CA VAL A 242 18.06 -20.30 -0.92
C VAL A 242 18.50 -21.66 -0.41
N ILE A 243 19.23 -21.63 0.70
CA ILE A 243 19.90 -22.77 1.30
C ILE A 243 18.99 -23.36 2.39
N LEU A 244 18.33 -24.46 2.04
CA LEU A 244 17.57 -25.34 2.94
C LEU A 244 18.04 -26.78 2.69
N ASN A 245 17.56 -27.73 3.50
CA ASN A 245 17.62 -29.15 3.16
C ASN A 245 16.96 -29.38 1.78
N GLU A 246 17.72 -29.95 0.84
CA GLU A 246 17.31 -30.12 -0.55
C GLU A 246 16.03 -30.97 -0.69
N LYS A 247 15.81 -31.93 0.22
CA LYS A 247 14.54 -32.68 0.25
C LYS A 247 13.36 -31.76 0.57
N THR A 248 13.40 -31.05 1.70
CA THR A 248 12.33 -30.12 2.12
C THR A 248 12.07 -29.03 1.07
N LYS A 249 13.12 -28.62 0.35
CA LYS A 249 13.08 -27.67 -0.76
C LYS A 249 12.35 -28.25 -1.98
N GLN A 250 12.63 -29.49 -2.36
CA GLN A 250 11.95 -30.19 -3.46
C GLN A 250 10.49 -30.55 -3.09
N ASP A 251 10.24 -31.03 -1.88
CA ASP A 251 8.90 -31.27 -1.33
C ASP A 251 8.04 -29.99 -1.46
N LEU A 252 8.55 -28.84 -1.02
CA LEU A 252 7.87 -27.54 -1.11
C LEU A 252 7.63 -27.07 -2.56
N ILE A 253 8.61 -27.23 -3.47
CA ILE A 253 8.40 -26.93 -4.90
C ILE A 253 7.28 -27.81 -5.45
N SER A 254 7.28 -29.10 -5.13
CA SER A 254 6.31 -30.06 -5.66
C SER A 254 4.88 -29.77 -5.20
N ASP A 255 4.71 -29.41 -3.92
CA ASP A 255 3.40 -29.10 -3.32
C ASP A 255 2.79 -27.81 -3.92
N VAL A 256 3.60 -26.75 -4.06
CA VAL A 256 3.18 -25.51 -4.70
C VAL A 256 2.91 -25.72 -6.20
N THR A 257 3.71 -26.57 -6.86
CA THR A 257 3.54 -26.89 -8.28
C THR A 257 2.25 -27.67 -8.54
N ASP A 258 1.95 -28.69 -7.74
CA ASP A 258 0.69 -29.44 -7.82
C ASP A 258 -0.52 -28.55 -7.52
N TYR A 259 -0.49 -27.80 -6.42
CA TYR A 259 -1.56 -26.87 -6.06
C TYR A 259 -1.89 -25.91 -7.20
N LEU A 260 -0.87 -25.34 -7.87
CA LEU A 260 -1.05 -24.39 -8.97
C LEU A 260 -1.55 -25.02 -10.30
N GLN A 261 -1.70 -26.34 -10.40
CA GLN A 261 -2.18 -26.95 -11.65
C GLN A 261 -3.69 -26.73 -11.87
N PRO A 262 -4.13 -26.42 -13.11
CA PRO A 262 -5.57 -26.34 -13.43
C PRO A 262 -6.35 -27.64 -13.24
N SER A 263 -5.67 -28.79 -13.30
CA SER A 263 -6.18 -30.12 -12.92
C SER A 263 -6.55 -30.17 -11.44
N THR A 264 -5.63 -29.77 -10.57
CA THR A 264 -5.79 -29.77 -9.12
C THR A 264 -6.83 -28.75 -8.67
N GLN A 265 -6.87 -27.54 -9.26
CA GLN A 265 -7.98 -26.60 -9.05
C GLN A 265 -9.35 -27.22 -9.35
N ARG A 266 -9.51 -27.92 -10.50
CA ARG A 266 -10.76 -28.61 -10.85
C ARG A 266 -11.06 -29.77 -9.88
N TRP A 267 -10.05 -30.48 -9.39
CA TRP A 267 -10.21 -31.56 -8.42
C TRP A 267 -10.83 -31.08 -7.10
N TYR A 268 -10.41 -29.89 -6.63
CA TYR A 268 -10.96 -29.21 -5.46
C TYR A 268 -12.40 -28.77 -5.69
N SER A 269 -12.66 -28.01 -6.77
CA SER A 269 -14.01 -27.51 -7.10
C SER A 269 -15.03 -28.65 -7.28
N ASN A 270 -14.66 -29.74 -7.94
CA ASN A 270 -15.51 -30.92 -8.15
C ASN A 270 -15.84 -31.68 -6.84
N ARG A 271 -15.21 -31.33 -5.72
CA ARG A 271 -15.45 -31.92 -4.38
C ARG A 271 -16.07 -30.93 -3.39
N GLY A 272 -16.30 -29.68 -3.79
CA GLY A 272 -16.74 -28.62 -2.87
C GLY A 272 -15.71 -28.27 -1.80
N ILE A 273 -14.44 -28.63 -1.99
CA ILE A 273 -13.36 -28.29 -1.06
C ILE A 273 -12.82 -26.91 -1.46
N PRO A 274 -12.77 -25.91 -0.55
CA PRO A 274 -12.23 -24.59 -0.85
C PRO A 274 -10.79 -24.67 -1.38
N TYR A 275 -10.53 -24.05 -2.53
CA TYR A 275 -9.22 -24.07 -3.18
C TYR A 275 -8.26 -23.08 -2.49
N ARG A 276 -7.70 -23.54 -1.37
CA ARG A 276 -6.74 -22.84 -0.50
C ARG A 276 -5.54 -23.75 -0.21
N ARG A 277 -4.36 -23.14 0.02
CA ARG A 277 -3.15 -23.82 0.49
C ARG A 277 -2.35 -22.89 1.40
N GLY A 278 -2.04 -23.36 2.62
CA GLY A 278 -1.33 -22.60 3.65
C GLY A 278 -0.01 -23.22 4.07
N TYR A 279 1.04 -22.39 4.14
CA TYR A 279 2.39 -22.76 4.50
C TYR A 279 2.83 -21.99 5.75
N LEU A 280 3.35 -22.69 6.77
CA LEU A 280 3.93 -22.08 7.97
C LEU A 280 5.44 -22.26 7.99
N LEU A 281 6.19 -21.17 7.97
CA LEU A 281 7.64 -21.15 8.10
C LEU A 281 7.99 -20.74 9.54
N HIS A 282 8.63 -21.63 10.32
CA HIS A 282 8.99 -21.34 11.71
C HIS A 282 10.46 -21.64 12.02
N GLY A 283 11.01 -20.98 13.04
CA GLY A 283 12.39 -21.17 13.49
C GLY A 283 13.04 -19.85 13.93
N PRO A 284 14.29 -19.85 14.41
CA PRO A 284 14.96 -18.63 14.91
C PRO A 284 15.00 -17.47 13.91
N PRO A 285 15.20 -16.21 14.37
CA PRO A 285 15.52 -15.09 13.48
C PRO A 285 16.86 -15.32 12.75
N GLY A 286 17.06 -14.66 11.60
CA GLY A 286 18.30 -14.81 10.81
C GLY A 286 18.43 -16.10 9.99
N THR A 287 17.38 -16.94 9.95
CA THR A 287 17.37 -18.23 9.21
C THR A 287 16.88 -18.16 7.77
N GLY A 288 16.37 -17.01 7.32
CA GLY A 288 15.96 -16.80 5.92
C GLY A 288 14.49 -17.06 5.59
N LYS A 289 13.60 -17.23 6.57
CA LYS A 289 12.15 -17.46 6.38
C LYS A 289 11.49 -16.55 5.33
N SER A 290 11.54 -15.22 5.51
CA SER A 290 10.99 -14.28 4.53
C SER A 290 11.75 -14.33 3.19
N SER A 291 13.05 -14.60 3.19
CA SER A 291 13.85 -14.75 1.95
C SER A 291 13.40 -15.94 1.10
N LEU A 292 13.01 -17.07 1.72
CA LEU A 292 12.41 -18.19 1.00
C LEU A 292 11.09 -17.76 0.35
N SER A 293 10.23 -17.02 1.06
CA SER A 293 8.93 -16.59 0.51
C SER A 293 9.05 -15.68 -0.72
N LEU A 294 10.03 -14.75 -0.73
CA LEU A 294 10.31 -13.92 -1.90
C LEU A 294 10.87 -14.74 -3.06
N ALA A 295 11.80 -15.66 -2.81
CA ALA A 295 12.37 -16.53 -3.86
C ALA A 295 11.32 -17.48 -4.44
N LEU A 296 10.40 -18.00 -3.62
CA LEU A 296 9.28 -18.84 -4.05
C LEU A 296 8.32 -18.06 -4.96
N ALA A 297 7.96 -16.82 -4.58
CA ALA A 297 7.14 -15.94 -5.42
C ALA A 297 7.81 -15.64 -6.77
N GLY A 298 9.12 -15.34 -6.77
CA GLY A 298 9.89 -15.11 -7.99
C GLY A 298 9.98 -16.35 -8.89
N PHE A 299 10.27 -17.53 -8.32
CA PHE A 299 10.34 -18.80 -9.04
C PHE A 299 9.05 -19.12 -9.80
N PHE A 300 7.89 -18.95 -9.15
CA PHE A 300 6.57 -19.15 -9.79
C PHE A 300 6.06 -17.92 -10.56
N LYS A 301 6.86 -16.85 -10.69
CA LYS A 301 6.51 -15.56 -11.32
C LYS A 301 5.18 -14.96 -10.80
N MET A 302 4.95 -15.06 -9.49
CA MET A 302 3.77 -14.54 -8.81
C MET A 302 4.03 -13.20 -8.11
N ARG A 303 3.03 -12.32 -8.11
CA ARG A 303 3.02 -11.08 -7.30
C ARG A 303 2.93 -11.45 -5.80
N ILE A 304 3.74 -10.81 -4.95
CA ILE A 304 3.77 -11.06 -3.50
C ILE A 304 3.16 -9.89 -2.72
N TYR A 305 2.29 -10.21 -1.78
CA TYR A 305 1.46 -9.29 -0.99
C TYR A 305 1.80 -9.43 0.49
N ILE A 306 2.55 -8.46 1.03
CA ILE A 306 3.10 -8.51 2.38
C ILE A 306 2.20 -7.75 3.36
N VAL A 307 1.83 -8.40 4.46
CA VAL A 307 1.17 -7.79 5.61
C VAL A 307 1.99 -8.06 6.87
N SER A 308 2.37 -7.00 7.58
CA SER A 308 2.90 -7.13 8.94
C SER A 308 1.77 -6.91 9.93
N LEU A 309 1.44 -7.94 10.71
CA LEU A 309 0.37 -7.86 11.72
C LEU A 309 0.76 -7.01 12.95
N SER A 310 2.05 -6.62 13.05
CA SER A 310 2.56 -5.65 14.02
C SER A 310 2.19 -4.19 13.69
N SER A 311 1.71 -3.92 12.47
CA SER A 311 1.36 -2.55 12.03
C SER A 311 0.06 -2.07 12.68
N ILE A 312 0.04 -0.80 13.10
CA ILE A 312 -1.13 -0.14 13.72
C ILE A 312 -2.35 -0.01 12.78
N THR A 313 -2.18 -0.35 11.50
CA THR A 313 -3.21 -0.37 10.46
C THR A 313 -4.05 -1.66 10.41
N ALA A 314 -3.62 -2.72 11.11
CA ALA A 314 -4.22 -4.05 11.04
C ALA A 314 -5.46 -4.20 11.96
N SER A 315 -6.54 -3.48 11.65
CA SER A 315 -7.87 -3.84 12.17
C SER A 315 -8.44 -5.07 11.43
N GLU A 316 -9.41 -5.73 12.05
CA GLU A 316 -10.08 -6.90 11.46
C GLU A 316 -10.79 -6.54 10.14
N GLU A 317 -11.51 -5.41 10.12
CA GLU A 317 -12.16 -4.87 8.93
C GLU A 317 -11.16 -4.50 7.83
N ASN A 318 -10.05 -3.83 8.17
CA ASN A 318 -9.03 -3.44 7.20
C ASN A 318 -8.38 -4.67 6.56
N LEU A 319 -8.08 -5.69 7.37
CA LEU A 319 -7.46 -6.92 6.89
C LEU A 319 -8.43 -7.73 6.03
N ALA A 320 -9.73 -7.75 6.36
CA ALA A 320 -10.76 -8.37 5.53
C ALA A 320 -10.88 -7.70 4.15
N THR A 321 -10.92 -6.36 4.09
CA THR A 321 -10.94 -5.59 2.84
C THR A 321 -9.70 -5.88 1.99
N LEU A 322 -8.50 -5.81 2.57
CA LEU A 322 -7.26 -6.17 1.87
C LEU A 322 -7.30 -7.60 1.32
N PHE A 323 -7.81 -8.56 2.09
CA PHE A 323 -7.97 -9.96 1.66
C PHE A 323 -9.07 -10.19 0.61
N ALA A 324 -9.93 -9.19 0.36
CA ALA A 324 -10.95 -9.20 -0.70
C ALA A 324 -10.49 -8.46 -1.98
N GLU A 325 -9.50 -7.56 -1.89
CA GLU A 325 -8.87 -6.93 -3.06
C GLU A 325 -7.78 -7.82 -3.73
N LEU A 326 -7.37 -8.92 -3.07
CA LEU A 326 -6.29 -9.79 -3.57
C LEU A 326 -6.63 -10.44 -4.93
N PRO A 327 -5.75 -10.36 -5.95
CA PRO A 327 -5.96 -11.06 -7.19
C PRO A 327 -5.75 -12.58 -7.03
N ARG A 328 -6.42 -13.37 -7.87
CA ARG A 328 -6.17 -14.81 -8.02
C ARG A 328 -4.75 -15.05 -8.53
N ARG A 329 -4.12 -16.15 -8.11
CA ARG A 329 -2.70 -16.51 -8.36
C ARG A 329 -1.68 -15.49 -7.84
N CYS A 330 -1.79 -15.19 -6.54
CA CYS A 330 -0.80 -14.41 -5.79
C CYS A 330 -0.22 -15.20 -4.61
N VAL A 331 0.91 -14.72 -4.09
CA VAL A 331 1.48 -15.14 -2.79
C VAL A 331 1.12 -14.08 -1.75
N VAL A 332 0.51 -14.49 -0.64
CA VAL A 332 0.27 -13.64 0.53
C VAL A 332 1.29 -14.00 1.60
N LEU A 333 2.03 -13.02 2.11
CA LEU A 333 2.98 -13.18 3.19
C LEU A 333 2.47 -12.46 4.44
N LEU A 334 2.19 -13.21 5.50
CA LEU A 334 1.94 -12.68 6.84
C LEU A 334 3.24 -12.77 7.65
N GLU A 335 3.86 -11.63 7.94
CA GLU A 335 5.13 -11.58 8.69
C GLU A 335 4.91 -11.48 10.21
N ASP A 336 5.72 -12.24 10.95
CA ASP A 336 5.83 -12.27 12.42
C ASP A 336 4.48 -12.48 13.13
N ILE A 337 3.74 -13.52 12.75
CA ILE A 337 2.39 -13.77 13.29
C ILE A 337 2.34 -13.97 14.82
N ASP A 338 3.47 -14.29 15.48
CA ASP A 338 3.56 -14.39 16.93
C ASP A 338 3.58 -13.05 17.68
N THR A 339 3.91 -11.92 17.02
CA THR A 339 3.93 -10.59 17.67
C THR A 339 2.55 -9.94 17.78
N ALA A 340 1.59 -10.36 16.97
CA ALA A 340 0.24 -9.79 16.87
C ALA A 340 -0.64 -9.98 18.13
N GLY A 341 -0.11 -10.65 19.17
CA GLY A 341 -0.86 -10.97 20.39
C GLY A 341 -1.85 -12.11 20.24
N LEU A 342 -1.68 -12.95 19.20
CA LEU A 342 -2.42 -14.18 18.91
C LEU A 342 -2.05 -15.34 19.86
N THR A 343 -1.37 -15.03 20.96
CA THR A 343 -0.74 -15.98 21.88
C THR A 343 -1.69 -16.41 22.99
N HIS A 344 -1.42 -17.58 23.59
CA HIS A 344 -2.24 -18.21 24.65
C HIS A 344 -2.64 -17.27 25.81
N THR A 345 -3.77 -16.60 25.66
CA THR A 345 -4.38 -15.67 26.62
C THR A 345 -5.63 -16.26 27.30
N ARG A 346 -5.90 -17.56 27.07
CA ARG A 346 -7.08 -18.29 27.58
C ARG A 346 -6.81 -19.26 28.72
N ASP A 347 -5.53 -19.55 29.04
CA ASP A 347 -5.18 -20.75 29.84
C ASP A 347 -4.10 -20.47 30.91
N ASN A 348 -4.16 -19.28 31.54
CA ASN A 348 -3.28 -18.92 32.65
C ASN A 348 -4.09 -18.29 33.79
N GLY A 349 -5.02 -19.09 34.32
CA GLY A 349 -6.08 -18.69 35.27
C GLY A 349 -6.04 -19.43 36.61
N THR A 350 -4.90 -19.98 37.02
CA THR A 350 -4.75 -20.75 38.26
C THR A 350 -3.53 -20.25 39.05
N GLY A 351 -3.73 -19.74 40.27
CA GLY A 351 -2.60 -19.14 41.01
C GLY A 351 -2.79 -18.73 42.47
N ASN A 352 -3.99 -18.81 43.07
CA ASN A 352 -4.13 -18.87 44.54
C ASN A 352 -5.56 -19.21 44.98
N ASN A 353 -5.72 -20.39 45.61
CA ASN A 353 -6.82 -20.71 46.51
C ASN A 353 -6.35 -21.87 47.40
N SER A 354 -6.26 -21.65 48.72
CA SER A 354 -5.81 -22.65 49.69
C SER A 354 -6.75 -22.66 50.90
N SER A 355 -7.19 -23.86 51.29
CA SER A 355 -8.18 -24.14 52.36
C SER A 355 -9.55 -23.45 52.18
N SER A 356 -10.68 -24.16 52.19
CA SER A 356 -11.04 -25.24 53.11
C SER A 356 -12.06 -26.20 52.48
N ALA A 357 -12.28 -27.37 53.11
CA ALA A 357 -13.04 -28.47 52.54
C ALA A 357 -14.48 -28.58 53.06
N ALA A 358 -15.42 -28.97 52.19
CA ALA A 358 -16.68 -29.61 52.56
C ALA A 358 -17.24 -30.49 51.41
N THR A 359 -17.28 -31.80 51.68
CA THR A 359 -18.14 -32.87 51.12
C THR A 359 -19.18 -32.59 50.02
N GLY A 360 -19.24 -33.52 49.04
CA GLY A 360 -20.52 -34.13 48.62
C GLY A 360 -20.95 -33.95 47.14
N PRO A 361 -21.24 -35.04 46.38
CA PRO A 361 -21.85 -34.98 45.05
C PRO A 361 -23.38 -35.16 45.08
N GLU A 362 -24.05 -34.86 43.96
CA GLU A 362 -25.09 -35.67 43.25
C GLU A 362 -25.56 -34.88 41.98
N PRO A 363 -26.29 -35.46 41.01
CA PRO A 363 -26.21 -35.04 39.60
C PRO A 363 -27.31 -34.08 39.10
N LEU A 364 -27.09 -33.54 37.90
CA LEU A 364 -28.09 -32.85 37.09
C LEU A 364 -28.97 -33.86 36.32
N GLU A 365 -30.29 -33.78 36.45
CA GLU A 365 -31.22 -34.42 35.50
C GLU A 365 -31.52 -33.49 34.30
N PRO A 366 -31.69 -34.05 33.08
CA PRO A 366 -31.92 -33.26 31.88
C PRO A 366 -33.41 -33.13 31.52
N GLY A 367 -33.86 -31.89 31.27
CA GLY A 367 -35.05 -31.65 30.43
C GLY A 367 -36.07 -30.66 30.97
N GLN A 368 -35.84 -29.36 30.75
CA GLN A 368 -36.95 -28.40 30.72
C GLN A 368 -36.71 -27.31 29.66
N LEU A 369 -37.60 -27.26 28.68
CA LEU A 369 -37.67 -26.20 27.67
C LEU A 369 -38.49 -25.04 28.23
N THR A 370 -37.95 -23.83 28.23
CA THR A 370 -38.71 -22.58 28.40
C THR A 370 -38.31 -21.56 27.33
N PRO A 371 -39.26 -20.77 26.77
CA PRO A 371 -39.00 -19.92 25.62
C PRO A 371 -38.89 -18.41 25.96
N GLY A 372 -38.17 -17.68 25.10
CA GLY A 372 -38.53 -16.31 24.69
C GLY A 372 -38.19 -15.14 25.61
N ASN A 373 -37.37 -14.22 25.08
CA ASN A 373 -37.24 -12.79 25.44
C ASN A 373 -37.14 -12.37 26.93
N GLY A 374 -35.95 -11.87 27.29
CA GLY A 374 -35.77 -10.91 28.38
C GLY A 374 -34.71 -9.88 28.00
N ASP A 375 -35.11 -8.62 27.85
CA ASP A 375 -34.17 -7.50 27.67
C ASP A 375 -33.48 -7.18 29.01
N THR A 376 -32.16 -7.27 29.05
CA THR A 376 -31.35 -6.72 30.14
C THR A 376 -30.15 -5.97 29.59
N THR A 377 -30.23 -4.64 29.68
CA THR A 377 -29.17 -3.68 29.40
C THR A 377 -27.81 -4.12 29.98
N ASN A 378 -26.88 -4.51 29.10
CA ASN A 378 -25.57 -5.01 29.53
C ASN A 378 -24.64 -3.85 29.89
N LYS A 379 -24.78 -3.35 31.11
CA LYS A 379 -23.85 -2.41 31.74
C LYS A 379 -22.66 -3.17 32.32
N ASP A 380 -21.55 -2.46 32.49
CA ASP A 380 -20.35 -2.90 33.23
C ASP A 380 -19.58 -4.09 32.60
N ASN A 381 -18.83 -3.81 31.53
CA ASN A 381 -17.61 -4.57 31.24
C ASN A 381 -16.50 -3.66 30.69
N ASN A 382 -15.97 -2.79 31.57
CA ASN A 382 -14.97 -1.78 31.25
C ASN A 382 -13.55 -2.40 31.14
N ASN A 383 -13.39 -3.38 30.26
CA ASN A 383 -12.11 -4.00 29.93
C ASN A 383 -11.36 -3.19 28.87
N ASN A 384 -10.03 -3.09 29.00
CA ASN A 384 -9.15 -2.34 28.10
C ASN A 384 -8.94 -3.05 26.74
N ASN A 385 -10.01 -3.28 25.99
CA ASN A 385 -9.92 -3.60 24.57
C ASN A 385 -9.70 -2.29 23.80
N SER A 386 -8.45 -2.04 23.39
CA SER A 386 -8.13 -0.96 22.45
C SER A 386 -8.90 -1.18 21.14
N PRO A 387 -9.83 -0.29 20.73
CA PRO A 387 -10.59 -0.49 19.50
C PRO A 387 -9.64 -0.47 18.31
N GLY A 388 -9.65 -1.55 17.51
CA GLY A 388 -8.82 -1.69 16.30
C GLY A 388 -7.67 -2.70 16.38
N ARG A 389 -7.38 -3.35 17.52
CA ARG A 389 -6.46 -4.51 17.52
C ARG A 389 -7.12 -5.74 16.88
N LEU A 390 -6.41 -6.37 15.94
CA LEU A 390 -6.80 -7.66 15.34
C LEU A 390 -7.09 -8.73 16.39
N SER A 391 -8.24 -9.40 16.27
CA SER A 391 -8.57 -10.56 17.09
C SER A 391 -8.12 -11.86 16.43
N LEU A 392 -7.78 -12.89 17.21
CA LEU A 392 -7.47 -14.22 16.66
C LEU A 392 -8.67 -14.79 15.90
N SER A 393 -9.88 -14.69 16.46
CA SER A 393 -11.13 -15.08 15.79
C SER A 393 -11.28 -14.41 14.42
N GLY A 394 -10.96 -13.11 14.35
CA GLY A 394 -10.97 -12.31 13.13
C GLY A 394 -10.00 -12.79 12.07
N LEU A 395 -8.73 -12.99 12.43
CA LEU A 395 -7.75 -13.55 11.50
C LEU A 395 -8.21 -14.93 10.98
N LEU A 396 -8.71 -15.81 11.86
CA LEU A 396 -9.19 -17.13 11.46
C LEU A 396 -10.42 -17.03 10.52
N ASN A 397 -11.32 -16.07 10.76
CA ASN A 397 -12.45 -15.79 9.86
C ASN A 397 -12.00 -15.24 8.50
N ILE A 398 -10.93 -14.44 8.44
CA ILE A 398 -10.40 -13.88 7.20
C ILE A 398 -9.68 -14.94 6.36
N LEU A 399 -8.92 -15.84 7.01
CA LEU A 399 -8.20 -16.92 6.33
C LEU A 399 -9.14 -18.02 5.79
N ASP A 400 -10.14 -18.41 6.57
CA ASP A 400 -10.89 -19.67 6.39
C ASP A 400 -12.42 -19.49 6.32
N GLY A 401 -12.93 -18.26 6.38
CA GLY A 401 -14.35 -17.96 6.35
C GLY A 401 -15.05 -18.34 5.04
N VAL A 402 -16.38 -18.38 5.10
CA VAL A 402 -17.26 -18.71 3.96
C VAL A 402 -17.17 -17.66 2.84
N ALA A 403 -16.80 -16.42 3.18
CA ALA A 403 -16.58 -15.32 2.22
C ALA A 403 -15.11 -15.19 1.75
N SER A 404 -14.20 -16.03 2.24
CA SER A 404 -12.76 -15.89 1.98
C SER A 404 -12.38 -16.38 0.58
N GLN A 405 -11.86 -15.47 -0.24
CA GLN A 405 -11.49 -15.76 -1.64
C GLN A 405 -10.42 -16.85 -1.79
N GLU A 406 -10.48 -17.56 -2.92
CA GLU A 406 -9.72 -18.78 -3.23
C GLU A 406 -8.67 -18.57 -4.34
N GLY A 407 -7.75 -19.54 -4.48
CA GLY A 407 -6.74 -19.55 -5.54
C GLY A 407 -5.55 -18.63 -5.29
N ARG A 408 -5.13 -18.54 -4.04
CA ARG A 408 -3.92 -17.85 -3.56
C ARG A 408 -3.04 -18.80 -2.74
N VAL A 409 -1.73 -18.54 -2.68
CA VAL A 409 -0.79 -19.23 -1.80
C VAL A 409 -0.61 -18.38 -0.53
N LEU A 410 -0.92 -18.93 0.64
CA LEU A 410 -0.71 -18.25 1.92
C LEU A 410 0.59 -18.73 2.56
N ILE A 411 1.48 -17.81 2.91
CA ILE A 411 2.71 -18.07 3.66
C ILE A 411 2.66 -17.25 4.95
N MET A 412 2.86 -17.91 6.08
CA MET A 412 2.96 -17.27 7.40
C MET A 412 4.36 -17.50 7.96
N THR A 413 5.00 -16.46 8.51
CA THR A 413 6.30 -16.59 9.18
C THR A 413 6.16 -16.34 10.68
N THR A 414 6.83 -17.17 11.48
CA THR A 414 6.91 -17.00 12.94
C THR A 414 8.32 -17.27 13.44
N ASN A 415 8.71 -16.63 14.53
CA ASN A 415 9.93 -16.97 15.26
C ASN A 415 9.68 -18.01 16.37
N HIS A 416 8.40 -18.28 16.68
CA HIS A 416 7.97 -18.95 17.90
C HIS A 416 6.66 -19.75 17.68
N VAL A 417 6.79 -20.94 17.09
CA VAL A 417 5.64 -21.82 16.82
C VAL A 417 4.91 -22.24 18.11
N GLU A 418 5.62 -22.30 19.24
CA GLU A 418 5.08 -22.64 20.56
C GLU A 418 4.13 -21.58 21.14
N LYS A 419 4.09 -20.38 20.55
CA LYS A 419 3.20 -19.29 20.97
C LYS A 419 1.90 -19.24 20.16
N LEU A 420 1.78 -20.01 19.08
CA LEU A 420 0.64 -19.97 18.18
C LEU A 420 -0.51 -20.87 18.64
N ASP A 421 -1.74 -20.37 18.57
CA ASP A 421 -2.93 -21.17 18.87
C ASP A 421 -3.08 -22.35 17.90
N LYS A 422 -3.39 -23.54 18.44
CA LYS A 422 -3.63 -24.77 17.68
C LYS A 422 -4.76 -24.65 16.65
N ALA A 423 -5.66 -23.68 16.80
CA ALA A 423 -6.72 -23.36 15.84
C ALA A 423 -6.21 -22.69 14.54
N LEU A 424 -5.00 -22.11 14.54
CA LEU A 424 -4.38 -21.50 13.36
C LEU A 424 -3.67 -22.56 12.49
N ILE A 425 -3.01 -23.53 13.11
CA ILE A 425 -2.23 -24.59 12.44
C ILE A 425 -3.06 -25.80 11.98
N ARG A 426 -4.38 -25.66 11.88
CA ARG A 426 -5.28 -26.74 11.44
C ARG A 426 -5.20 -26.92 9.91
N PRO A 427 -5.24 -28.15 9.37
CA PRO A 427 -5.38 -28.39 7.93
C PRO A 427 -6.55 -27.61 7.32
N GLY A 428 -6.35 -27.06 6.11
CA GLY A 428 -7.20 -26.05 5.48
C GLY A 428 -6.79 -24.60 5.79
N ARG A 429 -5.94 -24.37 6.80
CA ARG A 429 -5.34 -23.07 7.17
C ARG A 429 -3.82 -23.11 7.10
N VAL A 430 -3.24 -24.21 7.58
CA VAL A 430 -1.85 -24.61 7.39
C VAL A 430 -1.86 -26.08 7.01
N ASP A 431 -1.35 -26.37 5.82
CA ASP A 431 -1.30 -27.71 5.24
C ASP A 431 0.13 -28.26 5.21
N MET A 432 1.13 -27.37 5.14
CA MET A 432 2.55 -27.70 5.22
C MET A 432 3.25 -26.81 6.25
N ILE A 433 4.08 -27.43 7.09
CA ILE A 433 4.92 -26.74 8.09
C ILE A 433 6.38 -26.98 7.72
N VAL A 434 7.18 -25.91 7.65
CA VAL A 434 8.61 -25.93 7.31
C VAL A 434 9.40 -25.36 8.48
N GLU A 435 10.22 -26.22 9.09
CA GLU A 435 11.14 -25.82 10.16
C GLU A 435 12.45 -25.28 9.59
N PHE A 436 12.91 -24.18 10.18
CA PHE A 436 14.19 -23.53 9.89
C PHE A 436 15.12 -23.67 11.11
N GLY A 437 16.01 -24.65 11.07
CA GLY A 437 17.01 -24.86 12.11
C GLY A 437 18.13 -23.80 12.13
N ARG A 438 19.01 -23.91 13.13
CA ARG A 438 20.36 -23.33 13.08
C ARG A 438 21.22 -24.16 12.11
N ALA A 439 22.18 -23.54 11.44
CA ALA A 439 22.95 -24.12 10.35
C ALA A 439 23.68 -25.40 10.80
N ASP A 440 23.51 -26.50 10.06
CA ASP A 440 24.32 -27.71 10.19
C ASP A 440 25.63 -27.57 9.37
N SER A 441 26.45 -28.61 9.37
CA SER A 441 27.70 -28.61 8.59
C SER A 441 27.41 -28.53 7.07
N GLY A 442 26.36 -29.20 6.58
CA GLY A 442 25.96 -29.18 5.17
C GLY A 442 25.50 -27.79 4.69
N MET A 443 24.64 -27.11 5.45
CA MET A 443 24.25 -25.73 5.18
C MET A 443 25.45 -24.79 5.31
N THR A 444 26.36 -25.00 6.27
CA THR A 444 27.56 -24.17 6.43
C THR A 444 28.46 -24.25 5.19
N ALA A 445 28.72 -25.46 4.67
CA ALA A 445 29.45 -25.65 3.42
C ALA A 445 28.67 -25.08 2.21
N ALA A 446 27.34 -25.20 2.18
CA ALA A 446 26.52 -24.60 1.12
C ALA A 446 26.54 -23.05 1.14
N ILE A 447 26.57 -22.42 2.32
CA ILE A 447 26.70 -20.95 2.46
C ILE A 447 28.08 -20.49 1.98
N PHE A 448 29.14 -21.25 2.29
CA PHE A 448 30.49 -20.97 1.80
C PHE A 448 30.56 -21.05 0.26
N ARG A 449 30.05 -22.14 -0.33
CA ARG A 449 29.98 -22.29 -1.79
C ARG A 449 29.14 -21.19 -2.45
N ALA A 450 27.97 -20.84 -1.89
CA ALA A 450 27.12 -19.78 -2.43
C ALA A 450 27.69 -18.34 -2.30
N ILE A 451 28.88 -18.16 -1.70
CA ILE A 451 29.57 -16.87 -1.57
C ILE A 451 30.91 -16.85 -2.35
N PHE A 452 31.53 -18.01 -2.58
CA PHE A 452 32.86 -18.12 -3.22
C PHE A 452 32.92 -18.96 -4.50
N ALA A 453 31.87 -19.69 -4.86
CA ALA A 453 31.73 -20.26 -6.20
C ALA A 453 31.50 -19.13 -7.21
N ARG A 454 32.02 -19.31 -8.44
CA ARG A 454 32.04 -18.25 -9.45
C ARG A 454 30.70 -18.20 -10.18
N LEU A 455 30.11 -17.02 -10.29
CA LEU A 455 28.87 -16.79 -11.01
C LEU A 455 29.12 -16.07 -12.35
N ASP A 456 28.18 -16.19 -13.28
CA ASP A 456 28.24 -15.54 -14.59
C ASP A 456 28.31 -14.01 -14.44
N GLY A 457 29.49 -13.44 -14.69
CA GLY A 457 29.77 -12.01 -14.55
C GLY A 457 30.81 -11.64 -13.48
N ASP A 458 31.25 -12.58 -12.64
CA ASP A 458 32.34 -12.32 -11.70
C ASP A 458 33.69 -12.14 -12.41
N GLU A 459 34.39 -11.02 -12.14
CA GLU A 459 35.79 -10.85 -12.55
C GLU A 459 36.65 -11.98 -11.95
N ALA A 460 37.47 -12.62 -12.78
CA ALA A 460 38.40 -13.63 -12.33
C ALA A 460 39.39 -13.01 -11.31
N PRO A 461 39.64 -13.66 -10.15
CA PRO A 461 40.67 -13.19 -9.24
C PRO A 461 42.03 -13.19 -9.96
N PRO A 462 42.90 -12.18 -9.73
CA PRO A 462 44.15 -12.02 -10.49
C PRO A 462 45.16 -13.11 -10.12
N SER A 463 45.04 -14.28 -10.75
CA SER A 463 45.92 -15.43 -10.58
C SER A 463 47.33 -15.11 -11.05
N SER A 464 48.33 -15.51 -10.26
CA SER A 464 49.74 -15.14 -10.45
C SER A 464 50.42 -15.89 -11.60
N SER A 465 50.08 -15.54 -12.84
CA SER A 465 50.74 -16.01 -14.07
C SER A 465 50.58 -15.00 -15.22
N PRO A 466 51.56 -14.12 -15.48
CA PRO A 466 51.48 -13.12 -16.55
C PRO A 466 51.87 -13.72 -17.92
N SER A 467 50.88 -14.26 -18.66
CA SER A 467 51.09 -14.77 -20.02
C SER A 467 49.99 -14.31 -21.00
N SER A 468 50.26 -13.19 -21.68
CA SER A 468 49.77 -12.85 -23.02
C SER A 468 48.29 -13.08 -23.35
N LEU A 469 47.39 -12.20 -22.88
CA LEU A 469 46.81 -11.14 -23.73
C LEU A 469 46.03 -10.14 -22.85
N SER A 470 46.18 -8.84 -23.10
CA SER A 470 45.48 -7.79 -22.34
C SER A 470 44.05 -7.59 -22.84
N SER A 471 43.09 -8.31 -22.27
CA SER A 471 41.67 -8.25 -22.63
C SER A 471 40.93 -7.03 -22.07
N SER A 472 41.45 -5.82 -22.31
CA SER A 472 40.76 -4.56 -22.04
C SER A 472 39.87 -4.19 -23.23
N SER A 473 38.76 -4.91 -23.41
CA SER A 473 37.82 -4.74 -24.51
C SER A 473 36.39 -4.97 -24.01
N SER A 474 35.53 -3.94 -24.08
CA SER A 474 34.16 -3.96 -23.54
C SER A 474 33.24 -4.97 -24.25
N MET A 475 32.05 -5.23 -23.69
CA MET A 475 31.09 -6.19 -24.26
C MET A 475 30.79 -5.98 -25.75
N ALA A 476 30.73 -4.73 -26.22
CA ALA A 476 30.52 -4.41 -27.65
C ALA A 476 31.59 -5.01 -28.59
N THR A 477 32.79 -5.26 -28.08
CA THR A 477 33.87 -5.94 -28.82
C THR A 477 33.77 -7.48 -28.78
N ARG A 478 33.04 -8.07 -27.82
CA ARG A 478 32.82 -9.54 -27.76
C ARG A 478 31.88 -10.01 -28.87
N GLU A 479 30.69 -9.41 -29.01
CA GLU A 479 29.74 -9.76 -30.10
C GLU A 479 30.31 -9.53 -31.52
N ALA A 480 31.27 -8.62 -31.65
CA ALA A 480 32.00 -8.36 -32.89
C ALA A 480 33.09 -9.43 -33.16
N ALA A 481 33.77 -9.90 -32.12
CA ALA A 481 34.77 -10.96 -32.21
C ALA A 481 34.14 -12.35 -32.44
N GLU A 482 33.04 -12.69 -31.78
CA GLU A 482 32.36 -13.99 -31.95
C GLU A 482 31.93 -14.27 -33.38
N LYS A 483 31.62 -13.22 -34.16
CA LYS A 483 31.26 -13.32 -35.59
C LYS A 483 32.46 -13.46 -36.53
N LEU A 484 33.69 -13.41 -36.00
CA LEU A 484 34.96 -13.49 -36.73
C LEU A 484 35.87 -14.65 -36.25
N VAL A 485 35.48 -15.37 -35.20
CA VAL A 485 36.23 -16.52 -34.66
C VAL A 485 35.66 -17.84 -35.21
N ASP A 486 36.55 -18.77 -35.56
CA ASP A 486 36.19 -20.11 -36.02
C ASP A 486 35.34 -20.85 -34.94
N PRO A 487 34.19 -21.45 -35.29
CA PRO A 487 33.34 -22.14 -34.32
C PRO A 487 34.01 -23.33 -33.61
N GLU A 488 35.11 -23.88 -34.15
CA GLU A 488 35.91 -24.90 -33.46
C GLU A 488 36.86 -24.30 -32.40
N VAL A 489 37.27 -23.04 -32.55
CA VAL A 489 38.04 -22.31 -31.51
C VAL A 489 37.13 -21.94 -30.35
N LEU A 490 35.92 -21.43 -30.61
CA LEU A 490 34.91 -21.15 -29.58
C LEU A 490 34.60 -22.38 -28.72
N LYS A 491 34.45 -23.57 -29.33
CA LYS A 491 34.25 -24.83 -28.60
C LYS A 491 35.45 -25.27 -27.75
N ARG A 492 36.67 -24.90 -28.12
CA ARG A 492 37.87 -25.20 -27.33
C ARG A 492 37.95 -24.29 -26.11
N LEU A 493 37.73 -22.99 -26.31
CA LEU A 493 37.69 -22.01 -25.22
C LEU A 493 36.59 -22.35 -24.21
N ALA A 494 35.38 -22.68 -24.66
CA ALA A 494 34.28 -23.12 -23.79
C ALA A 494 34.65 -24.35 -22.95
N ARG A 495 35.26 -25.38 -23.55
CA ARG A 495 35.72 -26.58 -22.82
C ARG A 495 36.85 -26.29 -21.82
N GLU A 496 37.76 -25.37 -22.16
CA GLU A 496 38.82 -24.92 -21.24
C GLU A 496 38.25 -24.11 -20.07
N GLU A 497 37.19 -23.34 -20.31
CA GLU A 497 36.46 -22.57 -19.29
C GLU A 497 35.61 -23.47 -18.39
N GLU A 498 34.83 -24.41 -18.93
CA GLU A 498 34.13 -25.49 -18.20
C GLU A 498 35.11 -26.26 -17.28
N ARG A 499 36.28 -26.62 -17.82
CA ARG A 499 37.33 -27.34 -17.07
C ARG A 499 37.88 -26.50 -15.91
N ARG A 500 38.08 -25.19 -16.11
CA ARG A 500 38.56 -24.25 -15.08
C ARG A 500 37.50 -23.94 -14.03
N GLN A 501 36.24 -23.79 -14.42
CA GLN A 501 35.11 -23.66 -13.49
C GLN A 501 35.05 -24.89 -12.58
N LYS A 502 35.14 -26.10 -13.13
CA LYS A 502 35.14 -27.33 -12.34
C LYS A 502 36.35 -27.45 -11.39
N GLU A 503 37.55 -27.04 -11.81
CA GLU A 503 38.73 -26.96 -10.92
C GLU A 503 38.56 -25.94 -9.79
N ASP A 504 37.91 -24.79 -10.07
CA ASP A 504 37.59 -23.79 -9.04
C ASP A 504 36.48 -24.29 -8.09
N ASP A 505 35.44 -24.96 -8.58
CA ASP A 505 34.36 -25.52 -7.76
C ASP A 505 34.85 -26.64 -6.84
N GLU A 506 35.66 -27.59 -7.35
CA GLU A 506 36.29 -28.64 -6.53
C GLU A 506 37.20 -28.04 -5.44
N ARG A 507 37.90 -26.95 -5.76
CA ARG A 507 38.72 -26.17 -4.81
C ARG A 507 37.87 -25.44 -3.77
N VAL A 508 36.72 -24.88 -4.14
CA VAL A 508 35.80 -24.19 -3.22
C VAL A 508 35.04 -25.20 -2.35
N GLU A 509 34.68 -26.38 -2.85
CA GLU A 509 34.10 -27.48 -2.06
C GLU A 509 35.06 -27.93 -0.95
N ALA A 510 36.34 -28.15 -1.27
CA ALA A 510 37.35 -28.53 -0.27
C ALA A 510 37.50 -27.46 0.84
N MET A 511 37.53 -26.17 0.46
CA MET A 511 37.55 -25.04 1.41
C MET A 511 36.25 -24.92 2.22
N ALA A 512 35.10 -25.23 1.62
CA ALA A 512 33.81 -25.22 2.29
C ALA A 512 33.69 -26.31 3.36
N LEU A 513 34.26 -27.49 3.11
CA LEU A 513 34.34 -28.58 4.09
C LEU A 513 35.31 -28.24 5.24
N GLU A 514 36.44 -27.60 4.96
CA GLU A 514 37.34 -27.12 6.02
C GLU A 514 36.67 -26.07 6.91
N PHE A 515 35.98 -25.09 6.31
CA PHE A 515 35.20 -24.09 7.05
C PHE A 515 34.10 -24.75 7.91
N ALA A 516 33.35 -25.69 7.32
CA ALA A 516 32.26 -26.39 8.00
C ALA A 516 32.71 -27.40 9.07
N ALA A 517 34.02 -27.69 9.15
CA ALA A 517 34.64 -28.46 10.25
C ALA A 517 35.09 -27.56 11.43
N LYS A 518 35.47 -26.29 11.15
CA LYS A 518 35.85 -25.30 12.19
C LYS A 518 34.65 -24.65 12.88
N ILE A 519 33.47 -24.65 12.24
CA ILE A 519 32.23 -24.08 12.78
C ILE A 519 31.39 -25.12 13.56
N PRO A 520 31.02 -24.86 14.83
CA PRO A 520 30.10 -25.69 15.59
C PRO A 520 28.70 -25.84 14.95
N SER A 521 28.31 -27.08 14.67
CA SER A 521 26.99 -27.42 14.10
C SER A 521 25.83 -26.98 14.99
N HIS A 522 24.80 -26.39 14.39
CA HIS A 522 23.57 -25.93 15.03
C HIS A 522 23.73 -24.84 16.10
N GLU A 523 24.90 -24.19 16.24
CA GLU A 523 25.06 -23.04 17.16
C GLU A 523 24.74 -21.70 16.45
N PHE A 524 25.07 -21.57 15.17
CA PHE A 524 24.99 -20.33 14.40
C PHE A 524 23.81 -20.32 13.42
N SER A 525 23.26 -19.13 13.16
CA SER A 525 22.29 -18.91 12.09
C SER A 525 22.97 -18.68 10.74
N PRO A 526 22.29 -19.00 9.62
CA PRO A 526 22.78 -18.66 8.28
C PRO A 526 23.19 -17.20 8.10
N ALA A 527 22.46 -16.24 8.70
CA ALA A 527 22.80 -14.83 8.63
C ALA A 527 24.06 -14.44 9.42
N GLU A 528 24.33 -15.07 10.57
CA GLU A 528 25.58 -14.87 11.33
C GLU A 528 26.79 -15.36 10.51
N LEU A 529 26.69 -16.54 9.89
CA LEU A 529 27.73 -17.12 9.04
C LEU A 529 27.94 -16.32 7.74
N GLN A 530 26.86 -15.97 7.03
CA GLN A 530 26.90 -15.10 5.87
C GLN A 530 27.52 -13.73 6.22
N GLY A 531 27.24 -13.20 7.42
CA GLY A 531 27.83 -11.95 7.91
C GLY A 531 29.35 -12.02 8.12
N HIS A 532 29.89 -13.15 8.54
CA HIS A 532 31.35 -13.38 8.61
C HIS A 532 31.96 -13.47 7.21
N LEU A 533 31.44 -14.36 6.35
CA LEU A 533 32.00 -14.59 5.02
C LEU A 533 31.92 -13.34 4.12
N LEU A 534 30.87 -12.50 4.27
CA LEU A 534 30.76 -11.22 3.57
C LEU A 534 31.73 -10.12 4.06
N ARG A 535 32.49 -10.33 5.14
CA ARG A 535 33.67 -9.50 5.49
C ARG A 535 34.91 -9.90 4.69
N HIS A 536 34.93 -11.11 4.15
CA HIS A 536 36.08 -11.75 3.50
C HIS A 536 35.84 -12.10 2.02
N LYS A 537 34.91 -11.37 1.34
CA LYS A 537 34.41 -11.67 -0.03
C LYS A 537 35.45 -12.01 -1.09
N ARG A 538 36.68 -11.47 -0.98
CA ARG A 538 37.77 -11.65 -1.96
C ARG A 538 38.84 -12.64 -1.52
N ASP A 539 38.77 -13.17 -0.30
CA ASP A 539 39.75 -14.09 0.26
C ASP A 539 39.07 -15.20 1.09
N PRO A 540 38.78 -16.37 0.48
CA PRO A 540 38.18 -17.49 1.19
C PRO A 540 39.10 -18.10 2.25
N ARG A 541 40.43 -17.92 2.18
CA ARG A 541 41.36 -18.44 3.19
C ARG A 541 41.35 -17.57 4.45
N ALA A 542 41.41 -16.26 4.31
CA ALA A 542 41.24 -15.35 5.45
C ALA A 542 39.90 -15.54 6.19
N ALA A 543 38.85 -15.99 5.49
CA ALA A 543 37.58 -16.36 6.11
C ALA A 543 37.66 -17.65 6.97
N ILE A 544 38.46 -18.62 6.53
CA ILE A 544 38.71 -19.91 7.18
C ILE A 544 39.67 -19.76 8.37
N ASP A 545 40.75 -19.00 8.21
CA ASP A 545 41.76 -18.77 9.25
C ASP A 545 41.15 -18.01 10.44
N LYS A 546 40.16 -17.15 10.18
CA LYS A 546 39.44 -16.37 11.20
C LYS A 546 38.13 -17.01 11.67
N ALA A 547 37.82 -18.25 11.24
CA ALA A 547 36.60 -18.93 11.67
C ALA A 547 36.55 -19.13 13.20
N GLU A 548 37.68 -19.47 13.82
CA GLU A 548 37.79 -19.68 15.27
C GLU A 548 37.69 -18.36 16.06
N GLU A 549 38.36 -17.31 15.58
CA GLU A 549 38.26 -15.93 16.10
C GLU A 549 36.79 -15.45 16.09
N PHE A 550 36.08 -15.67 14.97
CA PHE A 550 34.66 -15.36 14.81
C PHE A 550 33.74 -16.15 15.77
N VAL A 551 33.99 -17.45 15.95
CA VAL A 551 33.22 -18.31 16.87
C VAL A 551 33.39 -17.81 18.31
N GLU A 552 34.61 -17.49 18.75
CA GLU A 552 34.82 -16.93 20.08
C GLU A 552 34.21 -15.53 20.25
N GLN A 553 34.42 -14.63 19.28
CA GLN A 553 33.91 -13.26 19.36
C GLN A 553 32.37 -13.27 19.44
N THR A 554 31.70 -14.02 18.58
CA THR A 554 30.24 -14.11 18.57
C THR A 554 29.69 -14.73 19.87
N ARG A 555 30.44 -15.66 20.50
CA ARG A 555 30.11 -16.21 21.83
C ARG A 555 30.29 -15.19 22.97
N ARG A 556 31.27 -14.28 22.87
CA ARG A 556 31.44 -13.15 23.81
C ARG A 556 30.31 -12.14 23.62
N ASP A 557 30.12 -11.66 22.39
CA ASP A 557 29.08 -10.69 22.02
C ASP A 557 27.66 -11.17 22.42
N ARG A 558 27.36 -12.47 22.25
CA ARG A 558 26.09 -13.06 22.71
C ARG A 558 25.93 -13.00 24.23
N LYS A 559 26.96 -13.35 25.00
CA LYS A 559 26.92 -13.30 26.48
C LYS A 559 26.77 -11.88 27.00
N ASP A 560 27.51 -10.93 26.43
CA ASP A 560 27.44 -9.52 26.83
C ASP A 560 26.07 -8.92 26.50
N LYS A 561 25.48 -9.32 25.36
CA LYS A 561 24.10 -8.98 25.00
C LYS A 561 23.08 -9.61 25.96
N GLU A 562 23.20 -10.89 26.29
CA GLU A 562 22.31 -11.60 27.22
C GLU A 562 22.37 -10.99 28.63
N LEU A 563 23.57 -10.64 29.11
CA LEU A 563 23.77 -9.91 30.38
C LEU A 563 23.09 -8.54 30.36
N LYS A 564 23.24 -7.78 29.27
CA LYS A 564 22.61 -6.47 29.10
C LYS A 564 21.08 -6.55 29.02
N GLU A 565 20.55 -7.51 28.25
CA GLU A 565 19.10 -7.74 28.16
C GLU A 565 18.52 -8.19 29.52
N ALA A 566 19.25 -8.99 30.29
CA ALA A 566 18.86 -9.35 31.66
C ALA A 566 18.89 -8.14 32.60
N GLU A 567 19.90 -7.27 32.51
CA GLU A 567 20.00 -6.05 33.32
C GLU A 567 18.86 -5.06 32.99
N ASP A 568 18.60 -4.82 31.70
CA ASP A 568 17.54 -3.92 31.25
C ASP A 568 16.14 -4.49 31.54
N ARG A 569 15.96 -5.82 31.48
CA ARG A 569 14.74 -6.50 31.95
C ARG A 569 14.56 -6.36 33.47
N ARG A 570 15.65 -6.37 34.26
CA ARG A 570 15.60 -6.11 35.70
C ARG A 570 15.21 -4.65 35.98
N LYS A 571 15.84 -3.68 35.30
CA LYS A 571 15.45 -2.25 35.39
C LYS A 571 13.99 -2.02 35.02
N ALA A 572 13.49 -2.69 33.97
CA ALA A 572 12.09 -2.61 33.56
C ALA A 572 11.14 -3.21 34.61
N ALA A 573 11.50 -4.34 35.24
CA ALA A 573 10.74 -4.93 36.34
C ALA A 573 10.76 -4.06 37.60
N GLU A 574 11.93 -3.53 37.99
CA GLU A 574 12.09 -2.58 39.10
C GLU A 574 11.29 -1.29 38.88
N LYS A 575 11.27 -0.76 37.64
CA LYS A 575 10.44 0.39 37.27
C LYS A 575 8.96 0.05 37.36
N LYS A 576 8.51 -1.06 36.74
CA LYS A 576 7.11 -1.47 36.78
C LYS A 576 6.63 -1.67 38.22
N ALA A 577 7.43 -2.30 39.08
CA ALA A 577 7.10 -2.46 40.49
C ALA A 577 6.92 -1.11 41.22
N LYS A 578 7.75 -0.11 40.93
CA LYS A 578 7.61 1.26 41.47
C LYS A 578 6.38 1.99 40.92
N ASP A 579 6.06 1.81 39.63
CA ASP A 579 4.88 2.40 38.99
C ASP A 579 3.58 1.76 39.53
N ASP A 580 3.55 0.42 39.69
CA ASP A 580 2.45 -0.32 40.32
C ASP A 580 2.29 0.04 41.82
N GLU A 581 3.40 0.17 42.57
CA GLU A 581 3.37 0.62 43.97
C GLU A 581 2.83 2.06 44.08
N LYS A 582 3.28 2.98 43.24
CA LYS A 582 2.77 4.36 43.17
C LYS A 582 1.28 4.37 42.85
N LYS A 583 0.82 3.59 41.87
CA LYS A 583 -0.59 3.46 41.51
C LYS A 583 -1.44 2.93 42.67
N SER A 584 -0.96 1.92 43.39
CA SER A 584 -1.66 1.40 44.58
C SER A 584 -1.80 2.42 45.71
N LYS A 585 -0.80 3.31 45.89
CA LYS A 585 -0.86 4.41 46.86
C LYS A 585 -1.85 5.49 46.42
N GLU A 586 -1.87 5.84 45.13
CA GLU A 586 -2.84 6.80 44.56
C GLU A 586 -4.28 6.28 44.66
N GLU A 587 -4.52 4.99 44.35
CA GLU A 587 -5.82 4.33 44.53
C GLU A 587 -6.25 4.28 46.02
N ALA A 588 -5.32 4.00 46.94
CA ALA A 588 -5.60 4.02 48.38
C ALA A 588 -5.93 5.43 48.91
N GLU A 589 -5.23 6.48 48.45
CA GLU A 589 -5.51 7.86 48.83
C GLU A 589 -6.84 8.36 48.24
N ALA A 590 -7.14 8.01 46.99
CA ALA A 590 -8.44 8.29 46.36
C ALA A 590 -9.59 7.62 47.14
N LYS A 591 -9.42 6.34 47.53
CA LYS A 591 -10.40 5.61 48.34
C LYS A 591 -10.63 6.30 49.69
N LYS A 592 -9.56 6.67 50.41
CA LYS A 592 -9.65 7.42 51.68
C LYS A 592 -10.41 8.74 51.51
N LYS A 593 -10.13 9.51 50.45
CA LYS A 593 -10.85 10.76 50.14
C LYS A 593 -12.34 10.53 49.89
N THR A 594 -12.72 9.46 49.18
CA THR A 594 -14.14 9.13 48.97
C THR A 594 -14.85 8.66 50.25
N ASP A 595 -14.18 7.92 51.13
CA ASP A 595 -14.79 7.47 52.39
C ASP A 595 -14.90 8.61 53.41
N GLU A 596 -13.95 9.55 53.46
CA GLU A 596 -14.10 10.80 54.20
C GLU A 596 -15.26 11.67 53.68
N ALA A 597 -15.50 11.70 52.36
CA ALA A 597 -16.62 12.42 51.78
C ALA A 597 -17.97 11.82 52.21
N LYS A 598 -18.11 10.49 52.12
CA LYS A 598 -19.30 9.75 52.62
C LYS A 598 -19.55 10.01 54.10
N ALA A 599 -18.51 9.96 54.94
CA ALA A 599 -18.64 10.22 56.37
C ALA A 599 -19.09 11.67 56.68
N LYS A 600 -18.63 12.66 55.90
CA LYS A 600 -19.08 14.05 55.99
C LYS A 600 -20.55 14.19 55.53
N GLU A 601 -20.96 13.45 54.50
CA GLU A 601 -22.34 13.41 54.03
C GLU A 601 -23.30 12.74 55.02
N GLU A 602 -22.97 11.56 55.56
CA GLU A 602 -23.75 10.92 56.64
C GLU A 602 -23.96 11.85 57.83
N LYS A 603 -22.93 12.58 58.24
CA LYS A 603 -23.00 13.53 59.37
C LYS A 603 -23.91 14.73 59.05
N LYS A 604 -24.02 15.12 57.77
CA LYS A 604 -24.95 16.14 57.24
C LYS A 604 -26.39 15.61 57.17
N GLU A 605 -26.57 14.36 56.74
CA GLU A 605 -27.81 13.58 56.76
C GLU A 605 -28.39 13.44 58.18
N ARG A 606 -27.59 12.96 59.14
CA ARG A 606 -27.99 12.82 60.55
C ARG A 606 -28.39 14.18 61.16
N ARG A 607 -27.65 15.26 60.86
CA ARG A 607 -28.01 16.63 61.27
C ARG A 607 -29.32 17.13 60.64
N LYS A 608 -29.60 16.81 59.37
CA LYS A 608 -30.91 17.10 58.72
C LYS A 608 -32.05 16.33 59.38
N LYS A 609 -31.87 15.03 59.64
CA LYS A 609 -32.85 14.15 60.30
C LYS A 609 -33.20 14.67 61.70
N ALA A 610 -32.21 15.00 62.52
CA ALA A 610 -32.41 15.58 63.85
C ALA A 610 -33.21 16.90 63.82
N LYS A 611 -32.85 17.87 62.95
CA LYS A 611 -33.63 19.12 62.80
C LYS A 611 -35.07 18.88 62.35
N LYS A 612 -35.30 17.92 61.45
CA LYS A 612 -36.63 17.55 60.96
C LYS A 612 -37.49 16.85 62.02
N GLU A 613 -36.86 16.15 62.96
CA GLU A 613 -37.52 15.55 64.12
C GLU A 613 -37.86 16.59 65.21
N GLU A 614 -36.96 17.54 65.48
CA GLU A 614 -37.20 18.67 66.39
C GLU A 614 -38.38 19.53 65.91
N GLN A 615 -38.43 19.86 64.62
CA GLN A 615 -39.58 20.53 64.00
C GLN A 615 -40.87 19.70 64.09
N ARG A 616 -40.79 18.36 64.04
CA ARG A 616 -41.93 17.46 64.23
C ARG A 616 -42.45 17.43 65.67
N LYS A 617 -41.58 17.61 66.67
CA LYS A 617 -41.99 17.74 68.09
C LYS A 617 -42.71 19.06 68.31
N LYS A 618 -42.10 20.19 67.91
CA LYS A 618 -42.70 21.53 68.01
C LYS A 618 -44.07 21.64 67.30
N ARG A 619 -44.24 20.99 66.12
CA ARG A 619 -45.54 20.89 65.42
C ARG A 619 -46.58 19.94 66.04
N LYS A 620 -46.22 19.11 67.02
CA LYS A 620 -47.17 18.26 67.76
C LYS A 620 -47.69 18.92 69.04
N GLU A 621 -46.90 19.78 69.66
CA GLU A 621 -47.31 20.56 70.84
C GLU A 621 -48.26 21.70 70.43
N SER A 622 -47.99 22.37 69.30
CA SER A 622 -48.77 23.51 68.79
C SER A 622 -50.14 23.14 68.15
N LYS A 623 -50.79 22.05 68.56
CA LYS A 623 -52.02 21.57 67.90
C LYS A 623 -53.07 20.92 68.82
N LYS A 624 -53.11 21.30 70.11
CA LYS A 624 -54.06 20.75 71.10
C LYS A 624 -54.77 21.81 71.98
N SER A 625 -54.99 23.01 71.46
CA SER A 625 -55.88 24.03 72.03
C SER A 625 -56.23 25.09 70.97
N GLY A 626 -57.38 25.77 71.11
CA GLY A 626 -57.77 26.94 70.31
C GLY A 626 -59.00 26.74 69.41
N SER A 627 -60.13 27.34 69.80
CA SER A 627 -61.32 27.53 68.98
C SER A 627 -62.08 28.77 69.46
N GLY A 628 -62.29 29.75 68.58
CA GLY A 628 -62.81 31.09 68.92
C GLY A 628 -61.71 32.06 69.39
N SER A 629 -61.79 33.37 69.13
CA SER A 629 -62.76 34.11 68.29
C SER A 629 -62.26 35.53 67.95
N ASP A 630 -62.60 35.98 66.73
CA ASP A 630 -62.90 37.35 66.26
C ASP A 630 -61.89 38.53 66.27
N SER A 631 -62.15 39.42 65.29
CA SER A 631 -61.87 40.88 65.18
C SER A 631 -60.53 41.46 64.67
N ASP A 632 -60.72 42.42 63.74
CA ASP A 632 -60.07 43.72 63.51
C ASP A 632 -58.63 43.87 62.95
N SER A 633 -58.58 43.93 61.62
CA SER A 633 -58.04 44.99 60.74
C SER A 633 -56.85 45.91 61.14
N SER A 634 -55.96 46.11 60.14
CA SER A 634 -55.06 47.29 59.91
C SER A 634 -53.88 47.49 60.89
N SER A 635 -52.75 48.14 60.56
CA SER A 635 -52.04 48.46 59.30
C SER A 635 -50.66 49.07 59.66
N SER A 636 -49.77 49.36 58.68
CA SER A 636 -48.49 50.13 58.78
C SER A 636 -47.39 49.54 59.71
N ASP A 637 -46.09 49.91 59.66
CA ASP A 637 -45.21 50.42 58.59
C ASP A 637 -43.72 50.20 58.96
N GLY A 638 -42.79 50.46 58.02
CA GLY A 638 -41.33 50.60 58.24
C GLY A 638 -40.52 49.29 58.08
N SER A 639 -39.41 49.19 57.34
CA SER A 639 -38.15 49.99 57.27
C SER A 639 -37.22 49.76 58.49
N SER A 640 -35.89 49.73 58.37
CA SER A 640 -35.02 50.27 57.29
C SER A 640 -33.75 49.44 57.00
N ASP A 641 -33.28 49.55 55.75
CA ASP A 641 -31.91 49.89 55.29
C ASP A 641 -30.71 49.71 56.26
N ALA A 642 -29.65 48.98 55.89
CA ALA A 642 -28.46 49.41 55.10
C ALA A 642 -27.36 50.06 56.01
N GLU A 643 -26.10 50.28 55.62
CA GLU A 643 -25.36 50.18 54.34
C GLU A 643 -23.83 49.99 54.61
N VAL A 644 -22.97 50.41 53.67
CA VAL A 644 -21.56 50.87 53.83
C VAL A 644 -20.39 49.90 53.49
N GLU A 645 -19.96 49.95 52.21
CA GLU A 645 -18.58 50.25 51.70
C GLU A 645 -17.34 49.41 52.14
N LYS A 646 -16.17 49.40 51.45
CA LYS A 646 -15.63 49.91 50.15
C LYS A 646 -14.52 48.94 49.69
N LYS A 647 -14.25 48.73 48.38
CA LYS A 647 -13.14 49.29 47.56
C LYS A 647 -11.71 49.28 48.21
N GLU A 648 -10.61 49.08 47.48
CA GLU A 648 -10.39 49.28 46.03
C GLU A 648 -9.29 48.38 45.41
N THR A 649 -9.20 48.50 44.08
CA THR A 649 -8.34 47.96 43.00
C THR A 649 -6.81 47.90 43.24
N ALA A 650 -5.93 47.42 42.34
CA ALA A 650 -5.93 47.16 40.88
C ALA A 650 -4.73 46.23 40.52
N GLU A 651 -4.43 45.72 39.32
CA GLU A 651 -5.11 45.34 38.04
C GLU A 651 -4.12 44.37 37.31
N SER A 652 -4.13 43.92 36.04
CA SER A 652 -4.90 44.04 34.78
C SER A 652 -4.64 42.73 33.95
N SER A 653 -5.01 42.50 32.68
CA SER A 653 -5.87 43.16 31.69
C SER A 653 -6.38 42.12 30.67
N LYS A 654 -7.68 42.23 30.27
CA LYS A 654 -8.29 42.17 28.91
C LYS A 654 -7.83 41.13 27.83
N ALA A 655 -8.68 40.65 26.91
CA ALA A 655 -10.09 40.98 26.58
C ALA A 655 -10.78 39.88 25.71
N ASP A 656 -12.11 39.73 25.90
CA ASP A 656 -13.23 39.86 24.92
C ASP A 656 -13.15 39.16 23.52
N ASP A 657 -14.21 38.59 22.89
CA ASP A 657 -15.62 38.33 23.30
C ASP A 657 -16.25 37.15 22.47
N LYS A 658 -17.53 36.85 22.75
CA LYS A 658 -18.52 35.98 22.07
C LYS A 658 -19.22 36.71 20.89
N PRO A 659 -20.33 36.22 20.25
CA PRO A 659 -21.08 34.96 20.40
C PRO A 659 -21.34 34.17 19.09
N ALA A 660 -22.05 33.04 19.22
CA ALA A 660 -22.64 32.28 18.11
C ALA A 660 -24.12 32.67 17.87
N PRO A 661 -24.71 32.30 16.71
CA PRO A 661 -26.16 32.23 16.51
C PRO A 661 -26.67 30.79 16.25
N ASP A 662 -27.84 30.47 16.80
CA ASP A 662 -28.69 29.35 16.33
C ASP A 662 -29.50 29.76 15.09
N THR A 663 -29.91 28.80 14.24
CA THR A 663 -31.34 28.46 14.03
C THR A 663 -31.59 27.33 13.02
N ASP A 664 -32.60 26.51 13.36
CA ASP A 664 -33.56 25.79 12.51
C ASP A 664 -33.15 24.95 11.29
N ILE A 665 -33.50 23.66 11.36
CA ILE A 665 -33.76 22.79 10.21
C ILE A 665 -35.24 22.38 10.24
N THR A 666 -35.98 22.69 9.17
CA THR A 666 -37.41 22.37 9.03
C THR A 666 -37.64 20.98 8.44
N VAL A 667 -38.67 20.28 8.93
CA VAL A 667 -39.06 18.95 8.45
C VAL A 667 -40.10 19.04 7.35
N ILE A 668 -39.81 18.49 6.17
CA ILE A 668 -40.80 18.26 5.10
C ILE A 668 -40.82 16.78 4.72
N LYS A 669 -42.02 16.19 4.69
CA LYS A 669 -42.26 14.82 4.19
C LYS A 669 -42.49 14.83 2.69
N SER A 670 -41.91 13.87 1.97
CA SER A 670 -42.40 13.44 0.65
C SER A 670 -42.79 11.95 0.71
N LYS A 671 -43.66 11.52 -0.21
CA LYS A 671 -44.23 10.15 -0.27
C LYS A 671 -43.51 9.27 -1.28
N HIS A 672 -43.82 7.97 -1.22
CA HIS A 672 -43.52 6.97 -2.24
C HIS A 672 -43.60 7.47 -3.68
N GLU A 673 -42.71 6.96 -4.52
CA GLU A 673 -43.16 6.12 -5.63
C GLU A 673 -42.19 4.93 -5.80
N LYS A 674 -42.72 3.72 -6.06
CA LYS A 674 -41.91 2.60 -6.56
C LYS A 674 -41.96 2.63 -8.09
N LYS A 675 -40.83 2.40 -8.75
CA LYS A 675 -40.80 1.96 -10.15
C LYS A 675 -39.83 0.81 -10.32
N ASP A 676 -40.36 -0.35 -10.69
CA ASP A 676 -39.57 -1.45 -11.22
C ASP A 676 -39.06 -1.08 -12.62
N SER A 677 -37.82 -1.45 -12.94
CA SER A 677 -37.31 -1.46 -14.31
C SER A 677 -36.43 -2.69 -14.52
N GLY A 678 -37.08 -3.83 -14.73
CA GLY A 678 -36.42 -5.10 -14.95
C GLY A 678 -35.85 -5.25 -16.36
N TYR A 679 -34.52 -5.33 -16.45
CA TYR A 679 -33.76 -5.98 -17.52
C TYR A 679 -32.60 -6.70 -16.82
N GLY A 680 -32.17 -7.91 -17.18
CA GLY A 680 -32.55 -8.73 -18.32
C GLY A 680 -31.31 -9.48 -18.79
N THR A 681 -30.94 -10.56 -18.09
CA THR A 681 -29.71 -11.33 -18.36
C THR A 681 -29.75 -12.02 -19.73
N PRO A 682 -28.80 -11.75 -20.65
CA PRO A 682 -28.64 -12.55 -21.86
C PRO A 682 -28.13 -13.94 -21.50
N THR A 683 -28.81 -14.98 -21.99
CA THR A 683 -28.38 -16.37 -21.88
C THR A 683 -27.23 -16.71 -22.84
N SER A 684 -26.62 -17.85 -22.55
CA SER A 684 -25.70 -18.64 -23.41
C SER A 684 -25.95 -18.55 -24.92
N VAL A 685 -24.85 -18.46 -25.68
CA VAL A 685 -24.79 -18.86 -27.09
C VAL A 685 -23.70 -19.93 -27.23
N GLU A 686 -24.05 -21.07 -27.82
CA GLU A 686 -23.12 -22.12 -28.22
C GLU A 686 -22.60 -21.85 -29.64
N VAL A 687 -21.26 -21.82 -29.81
CA VAL A 687 -20.51 -22.35 -30.97
C VAL A 687 -19.14 -22.79 -30.45
#